data_AF-A0AAE0FQU1-F1
#
_entry.id   AF-A0AAE0FQU1-F1
#
_cell.length_a   1.000
_cell.length_b   1.000
_cell.length_c   1.000
_cell.angle_alpha   90.00
_cell.angle_beta   90.00
_cell.angle_gamma   90.00
#
_symmetry.space_group_name_H-M   'P 1'
#
loop_
_entity.id
_entity.type
_entity.pdbx_description
1 polymer ?
#
loop_
_entity_poly.entity_id
_entity_poly.type
_entity_poly.pdbx_seq_one_letter_code
_entity_poly.pdbx_strand_id
1 'polypeptide(L)'
;MGSKLPWRILFQPDYVPSAQFAGLAVATSQKLFAEYGLDVVVQRPCLDGDEVQLVLDRQIAAYRASSVALPTTESTSALRTLSIGCSEPYVLAAGAAKGAPIRVFGAMLARSPFALLGHPCGPFAGGGDLAALPVGARIGAGKDTLGLVRHALRLAGQPAGAQELVAVERLEKVAMLASGELDAMQCYAHDEALALARLLGEDPARCLSAVVRLPGLDLGPAQALFAPASALALPARRAALRHFLEALAAGWRMARSNEALAVEAVARAREELGLPREEERERLAFAALTPYLPEDPGNLSVDPHRWAAACHSFRQVSLAEATGHADRVESGAPPGAELLDQLTMRDRGTKGFGVLDGLTAAERLKKETRAVAAEVTKRRHGRAPRLAVVRAAGAEGAHGPEEQAARLAAYGDPDSSWFDKRAAASLAGIKYQELIVEEGANVEAALAAVGRLNADPNVDAVLIELPLPASLSGHSAELFASIDPRKDVEGVHPVSAAARRGHLPGPGLKGAQPPVMPTCAAGVLALLDDAGVELEGKVATVLGRSRLHGIPVTEALAARGAVVVSADARAAAASTARAVGIADVVVALTGVPDVVPVEAIRPKAVVVVVGGEFSPGESNDLVLRPDIPHKASARAAMTPLPHGVGPTAVQLLLLHTAKLAAWCLDQELEAAQQWEKMCSVQSQNEGTSGLKPITDEQMAVRWSHLRSKGWELVSGASGSGSKVRVRQLRRTIPVASHAAGLHVAQAVARVASQSGHDPLEIAVLSPACGNFWVVITLGTHAAYSAETGELQGAATTLDAVLATQIDEAVHV
;
A
#
# COMPACT_ATOMS: atom_id res chain seq x y z
N MET A 1 -3.56 28.68 -52.45
CA MET A 1 -4.46 28.63 -51.27
C MET A 1 -3.60 28.29 -50.07
N GLY A 2 -3.64 29.09 -48.99
CA GLY A 2 -2.75 28.85 -47.83
C GLY A 2 -3.14 27.59 -47.06
N SER A 3 -2.21 26.66 -46.91
CA SER A 3 -2.41 25.41 -46.15
C SER A 3 -2.63 25.73 -44.67
N LYS A 4 -3.88 25.61 -44.19
CA LYS A 4 -4.18 25.65 -42.76
C LYS A 4 -3.52 24.44 -42.10
N LEU A 5 -2.67 24.67 -41.09
CA LEU A 5 -2.08 23.60 -40.28
C LEU A 5 -3.16 22.66 -39.73
N PRO A 6 -2.97 21.32 -39.77
CA PRO A 6 -3.98 20.38 -39.28
C PRO A 6 -4.22 20.53 -37.77
N TRP A 7 -5.37 20.05 -37.30
CA TRP A 7 -5.66 19.87 -35.88
C TRP A 7 -5.04 18.58 -35.38
N ARG A 8 -4.27 18.63 -34.30
CA ARG A 8 -3.67 17.45 -33.70
C ARG A 8 -4.59 16.85 -32.66
N ILE A 9 -4.86 15.55 -32.76
CA ILE A 9 -5.70 14.79 -31.84
C ILE A 9 -4.83 13.73 -31.19
N LEU A 10 -4.71 13.78 -29.86
CA LEU A 10 -4.09 12.75 -29.05
C LEU A 10 -5.19 11.82 -28.57
N PHE A 11 -5.25 10.61 -29.12
CA PHE A 11 -6.30 9.63 -28.81
C PHE A 11 -5.78 8.62 -27.79
N GLN A 12 -6.34 8.60 -26.57
CA GLN A 12 -6.04 7.61 -25.55
C GLN A 12 -7.05 6.46 -25.59
N PRO A 13 -6.64 5.24 -25.97
CA PRO A 13 -7.42 4.04 -25.70
C PRO A 13 -7.27 3.64 -24.23
N ASP A 14 -8.34 3.11 -23.65
CA ASP A 14 -8.37 2.39 -22.37
C ASP A 14 -7.48 1.14 -22.40
N TYR A 15 -7.70 0.24 -23.36
CA TYR A 15 -6.98 -1.04 -23.49
C TYR A 15 -6.33 -1.24 -24.88
N VAL A 16 -5.70 -2.40 -25.10
CA VAL A 16 -5.05 -2.78 -26.37
C VAL A 16 -5.99 -2.66 -27.58
N PRO A 17 -5.63 -1.93 -28.65
CA PRO A 17 -6.46 -1.85 -29.84
C PRO A 17 -6.78 -3.24 -30.41
N SER A 18 -8.07 -3.50 -30.54
CA SER A 18 -8.67 -4.70 -31.12
C SER A 18 -9.64 -4.30 -32.23
N ALA A 19 -10.40 -5.26 -32.76
CA ALA A 19 -11.52 -5.02 -33.67
C ALA A 19 -12.52 -3.95 -33.18
N GLN A 20 -12.62 -3.64 -31.87
CA GLN A 20 -13.41 -2.51 -31.35
C GLN A 20 -12.88 -1.13 -31.79
N PHE A 21 -11.61 -1.05 -32.21
CA PHE A 21 -10.97 0.15 -32.75
C PHE A 21 -10.80 0.11 -34.27
N ALA A 22 -11.40 -0.87 -34.98
CA ALA A 22 -11.20 -1.03 -36.42
C ALA A 22 -11.59 0.22 -37.23
N GLY A 23 -12.65 0.95 -36.85
CA GLY A 23 -12.98 2.23 -37.49
C GLY A 23 -11.87 3.28 -37.37
N LEU A 24 -11.23 3.37 -36.19
CA LEU A 24 -10.09 4.26 -35.95
C LEU A 24 -8.85 3.79 -36.74
N ALA A 25 -8.55 2.49 -36.72
CA ALA A 25 -7.40 1.92 -37.43
C ALA A 25 -7.53 2.05 -38.96
N VAL A 26 -8.73 1.81 -39.52
CA VAL A 26 -9.00 2.02 -40.94
C VAL A 26 -8.96 3.50 -41.29
N ALA A 27 -9.55 4.40 -40.50
CA ALA A 27 -9.47 5.84 -40.74
C ALA A 27 -8.02 6.38 -40.69
N THR A 28 -7.16 5.83 -39.82
CA THR A 28 -5.73 6.16 -39.75
C THR A 28 -4.97 5.60 -40.97
N SER A 29 -5.07 4.30 -41.24
CA SER A 29 -4.34 3.64 -42.33
C SER A 29 -4.72 4.15 -43.72
N GLN A 30 -6.00 4.48 -43.93
CA GLN A 30 -6.53 5.08 -45.17
C GLN A 30 -6.40 6.61 -45.19
N LYS A 31 -5.78 7.22 -44.15
CA LYS A 31 -5.52 8.67 -44.03
C LYS A 31 -6.76 9.56 -44.06
N LEU A 32 -7.95 9.01 -43.78
CA LEU A 32 -9.22 9.75 -43.79
C LEU A 32 -9.18 10.97 -42.87
N PHE A 33 -8.54 10.86 -41.70
CA PHE A 33 -8.33 12.00 -40.79
C PHE A 33 -7.62 13.19 -41.46
N ALA A 34 -6.64 12.94 -42.33
CA ALA A 34 -5.91 14.00 -43.02
C ALA A 34 -6.77 14.75 -44.04
N GLU A 35 -7.75 14.08 -44.67
CA GLU A 35 -8.72 14.71 -45.59
C GLU A 35 -9.57 15.77 -44.88
N TYR A 36 -9.91 15.51 -43.61
CA TYR A 36 -10.62 16.45 -42.74
C TYR A 36 -9.70 17.49 -42.04
N GLY A 37 -8.40 17.49 -42.37
CA GLY A 37 -7.39 18.37 -41.78
C GLY A 37 -7.02 18.01 -40.34
N LEU A 38 -7.02 16.72 -39.99
CA LEU A 38 -6.66 16.19 -38.68
C LEU A 38 -5.38 15.35 -38.73
N ASP A 39 -4.55 15.47 -37.69
CA ASP A 39 -3.39 14.62 -37.38
C ASP A 39 -3.73 13.81 -36.11
N VAL A 40 -4.10 12.54 -36.26
CA VAL A 40 -4.50 11.68 -35.14
C VAL A 40 -3.33 10.81 -34.69
N VAL A 41 -2.93 10.95 -33.42
CA VAL A 41 -1.86 10.18 -32.79
C VAL A 41 -2.46 9.28 -31.71
N VAL A 42 -2.60 7.99 -32.04
CA VAL A 42 -3.03 6.96 -31.09
C VAL A 42 -1.94 6.77 -30.04
N GLN A 43 -2.31 6.87 -28.77
CA GLN A 43 -1.42 6.67 -27.63
C GLN A 43 -1.34 5.18 -27.27
N ARG A 44 -0.31 4.80 -26.51
CA ARG A 44 -0.31 3.48 -25.86
C ARG A 44 -1.47 3.37 -24.86
N PRO A 45 -2.07 2.18 -24.70
CA PRO A 45 -3.05 1.90 -23.66
C PRO A 45 -2.55 2.29 -22.27
N CYS A 46 -3.49 2.59 -21.38
CA CYS A 46 -3.22 2.87 -19.98
C CYS A 46 -3.50 1.66 -19.08
N LEU A 47 -3.27 1.82 -17.78
CA LEU A 47 -3.74 0.85 -16.79
C LEU A 47 -5.18 1.17 -16.43
N ASP A 48 -5.96 0.13 -16.12
CA ASP A 48 -7.35 0.23 -15.66
C ASP A 48 -7.49 1.25 -14.51
N GLY A 49 -8.35 2.25 -14.70
CA GLY A 49 -8.65 3.33 -13.76
C GLY A 49 -7.89 4.65 -13.96
N ASP A 50 -6.83 4.70 -14.79
CA ASP A 50 -6.09 5.94 -15.10
C ASP A 50 -6.62 6.67 -16.37
N GLU A 51 -7.60 6.11 -17.09
CA GLU A 51 -8.03 6.53 -18.44
C GLU A 51 -8.49 7.99 -18.48
N VAL A 52 -9.36 8.36 -17.54
CA VAL A 52 -9.95 9.70 -17.44
C VAL A 52 -8.89 10.74 -17.10
N GLN A 53 -7.99 10.42 -16.17
CA GLN A 53 -7.02 11.37 -15.64
C GLN A 53 -5.90 11.64 -16.65
N LEU A 54 -5.41 10.61 -17.36
CA LEU A 54 -4.38 10.77 -18.40
C LEU A 54 -4.83 11.64 -19.59
N VAL A 55 -6.12 11.65 -19.92
CA VAL A 55 -6.69 12.50 -20.98
C VAL A 55 -6.77 13.96 -20.52
N LEU A 56 -7.08 14.19 -19.25
CA LEU A 56 -7.06 15.52 -18.63
C LEU A 56 -5.64 16.07 -18.58
N ASP A 57 -4.68 15.33 -18.02
CA ASP A 57 -3.28 15.74 -17.88
C ASP A 57 -2.63 16.07 -19.23
N ARG A 58 -2.85 15.27 -20.28
CA ARG A 58 -2.38 15.61 -21.64
C ARG A 58 -3.00 16.88 -22.21
N GLN A 59 -4.30 17.13 -21.97
CA GLN A 59 -4.93 18.36 -22.45
C GLN A 59 -4.35 19.61 -21.75
N ILE A 60 -3.93 19.47 -20.50
CA ILE A 60 -3.28 20.52 -19.71
C ILE A 60 -1.84 20.72 -20.16
N ALA A 61 -1.09 19.63 -20.43
CA ALA A 61 0.25 19.70 -21.01
C ALA A 61 0.24 20.45 -22.36
N ALA A 62 -0.72 20.13 -23.25
CA ALA A 62 -0.92 20.84 -24.51
C ALA A 62 -1.24 22.34 -24.30
N TYR A 63 -2.06 22.67 -23.31
CA TYR A 63 -2.37 24.06 -22.96
C TYR A 63 -1.15 24.82 -22.40
N ARG A 64 -0.34 24.17 -21.54
CA ARG A 64 0.92 24.72 -21.01
C ARG A 64 1.93 24.98 -22.11
N ALA A 65 2.10 24.03 -23.04
CA ALA A 65 2.95 24.23 -24.22
C ALA A 65 2.50 25.44 -25.06
N SER A 66 1.18 25.61 -25.24
CA SER A 66 0.61 26.74 -26.00
C SER A 66 0.72 28.12 -25.34
N SER A 67 0.88 28.18 -24.01
CA SER A 67 0.90 29.44 -23.25
C SER A 67 2.30 29.93 -22.88
N VAL A 68 3.34 29.13 -23.15
CA VAL A 68 4.76 29.49 -22.91
C VAL A 68 5.46 29.98 -24.18
N ALA A 69 4.96 29.64 -25.37
CA ALA A 69 5.65 29.88 -26.63
C ALA A 69 5.22 31.19 -27.34
N LEU A 70 6.20 32.05 -27.65
CA LEU A 70 6.06 33.16 -28.61
C LEU A 70 5.48 32.66 -29.95
N PRO A 71 4.73 33.50 -30.71
CA PRO A 71 3.98 33.06 -31.88
C PRO A 71 4.90 32.52 -32.99
N THR A 72 4.99 31.19 -33.01
CA THR A 72 5.78 30.35 -33.89
C THR A 72 4.87 29.26 -34.47
N THR A 73 5.36 28.51 -35.47
CA THR A 73 4.64 27.36 -36.05
C THR A 73 4.35 26.26 -35.02
N GLU A 74 5.21 26.08 -34.02
CA GLU A 74 4.99 25.14 -32.91
C GLU A 74 3.96 25.65 -31.89
N SER A 75 4.02 26.94 -31.52
CA SER A 75 3.01 27.58 -30.65
C SER A 75 1.59 27.45 -31.23
N THR A 76 1.47 27.64 -32.56
CA THR A 76 0.19 27.46 -33.28
C THR A 76 -0.25 26.00 -33.44
N SER A 77 0.67 25.04 -33.38
CA SER A 77 0.37 23.60 -33.29
C SER A 77 -0.21 23.21 -31.92
N ALA A 78 0.39 23.70 -30.82
CA ALA A 78 -0.07 23.43 -29.46
C ALA A 78 -1.50 23.97 -29.20
N LEU A 79 -1.82 25.16 -29.71
CA LEU A 79 -3.20 25.71 -29.68
C LEU A 79 -4.22 24.83 -30.43
N ARG A 80 -3.76 24.11 -31.46
CA ARG A 80 -4.54 23.17 -32.28
C ARG A 80 -4.45 21.71 -31.81
N THR A 81 -4.00 21.47 -30.59
CA THR A 81 -3.97 20.13 -30.00
C THR A 81 -5.19 19.88 -29.10
N LEU A 82 -5.80 18.70 -29.26
CA LEU A 82 -6.96 18.21 -28.52
C LEU A 82 -6.66 16.80 -28.00
N SER A 83 -6.95 16.53 -26.72
CA SER A 83 -6.90 15.17 -26.17
C SER A 83 -8.31 14.56 -26.12
N ILE A 84 -8.44 13.32 -26.62
CA ILE A 84 -9.66 12.52 -26.63
C ILE A 84 -9.35 11.21 -25.92
N GLY A 85 -10.26 10.78 -25.06
CA GLY A 85 -10.24 9.47 -24.44
C GLY A 85 -11.35 8.56 -24.94
N CYS A 86 -11.14 7.27 -24.74
CA CYS A 86 -12.10 6.20 -24.94
C CYS A 86 -12.08 5.31 -23.70
N SER A 87 -13.23 5.08 -23.06
CA SER A 87 -13.38 4.21 -21.88
C SER A 87 -14.84 3.82 -21.67
N GLU A 88 -15.12 2.79 -20.87
CA GLU A 88 -16.45 2.26 -20.59
C GLU A 88 -17.36 3.28 -19.87
N PRO A 89 -18.68 3.26 -20.13
CA PRO A 89 -19.63 4.19 -19.51
C PRO A 89 -19.57 4.28 -17.99
N TYR A 90 -19.30 3.17 -17.29
CA TYR A 90 -19.28 3.15 -15.82
C TYR A 90 -18.03 3.85 -15.25
N VAL A 91 -16.88 3.72 -15.90
CA VAL A 91 -15.64 4.44 -15.55
C VAL A 91 -15.86 5.95 -15.71
N LEU A 92 -16.46 6.36 -16.83
CA LEU A 92 -16.79 7.77 -17.09
C LEU A 92 -17.87 8.32 -16.15
N ALA A 93 -18.86 7.50 -15.78
CA ALA A 93 -19.89 7.87 -14.81
C ALA A 93 -19.31 8.02 -13.40
N ALA A 94 -18.42 7.11 -12.98
CA ALA A 94 -17.71 7.19 -11.71
C ALA A 94 -16.77 8.41 -11.67
N GLY A 95 -16.00 8.65 -12.74
CA GLY A 95 -15.16 9.84 -12.89
C GLY A 95 -15.98 11.13 -12.82
N ALA A 96 -17.10 11.22 -13.55
CA ALA A 96 -17.99 12.38 -13.51
C ALA A 96 -18.66 12.58 -12.15
N ALA A 97 -19.01 11.51 -11.42
CA ALA A 97 -19.53 11.58 -10.06
C ALA A 97 -18.49 12.09 -9.05
N LYS A 98 -17.20 11.76 -9.26
CA LYS A 98 -16.05 12.22 -8.48
C LYS A 98 -15.47 13.58 -8.91
N GLY A 99 -16.08 14.25 -9.90
CA GLY A 99 -15.69 15.60 -10.31
C GLY A 99 -15.35 15.80 -11.77
N ALA A 100 -14.98 14.73 -12.48
CA ALA A 100 -14.19 14.86 -13.70
C ALA A 100 -14.84 15.85 -14.69
N PRO A 101 -14.13 16.90 -15.14
CA PRO A 101 -14.72 17.97 -15.91
C PRO A 101 -14.66 17.52 -17.36
N ILE A 102 -15.28 16.39 -17.64
CA ILE A 102 -15.29 15.68 -18.91
C ILE A 102 -16.67 15.79 -19.54
N ARG A 103 -16.71 15.63 -20.85
CA ARG A 103 -17.93 15.54 -21.63
C ARG A 103 -17.78 14.35 -22.56
N VAL A 104 -18.64 13.36 -22.37
CA VAL A 104 -18.93 12.37 -23.40
C VAL A 104 -19.55 13.12 -24.58
N PHE A 105 -19.01 12.87 -25.77
CA PHE A 105 -19.48 13.47 -27.02
C PHE A 105 -19.75 12.42 -28.10
N GLY A 106 -19.31 11.17 -27.89
CA GLY A 106 -19.56 10.08 -28.82
C GLY A 106 -19.34 8.71 -28.21
N ALA A 107 -19.39 7.68 -29.06
CA ALA A 107 -19.16 6.28 -28.75
C ALA A 107 -18.24 5.68 -29.82
N MET A 108 -17.41 4.69 -29.46
CA MET A 108 -16.67 3.90 -30.46
C MET A 108 -17.53 2.78 -31.05
N LEU A 109 -18.39 2.18 -30.22
CA LEU A 109 -19.30 1.09 -30.56
C LEU A 109 -20.69 1.39 -30.03
N ALA A 110 -21.72 1.17 -30.83
CA ALA A 110 -23.06 1.63 -30.52
C ALA A 110 -23.70 0.90 -29.33
N ARG A 111 -23.33 -0.36 -29.07
CA ARG A 111 -23.87 -1.22 -27.99
C ARG A 111 -22.83 -2.26 -27.55
N SER A 112 -22.50 -2.32 -26.26
CA SER A 112 -21.84 -3.52 -25.66
C SER A 112 -22.88 -4.42 -25.01
N PRO A 113 -22.67 -5.75 -24.99
CA PRO A 113 -23.34 -6.62 -24.05
C PRO A 113 -22.70 -6.47 -22.65
N PHE A 114 -23.22 -5.57 -21.82
CA PHE A 114 -23.08 -5.77 -20.37
C PHE A 114 -23.87 -7.05 -20.02
N ALA A 115 -23.16 -8.15 -19.88
CA ALA A 115 -23.71 -9.49 -20.00
C ALA A 115 -22.90 -10.48 -19.18
N LEU A 116 -23.44 -11.69 -19.01
CA LEU A 116 -22.66 -12.84 -18.56
C LEU A 116 -22.26 -13.68 -19.75
N LEU A 117 -21.00 -14.07 -19.81
CA LEU A 117 -20.47 -15.09 -20.72
C LEU A 117 -20.32 -16.39 -19.92
N GLY A 118 -21.03 -17.43 -20.33
CA GLY A 118 -20.92 -18.77 -19.75
C GLY A 118 -20.03 -19.71 -20.55
N HIS A 119 -19.78 -20.89 -19.98
CA HIS A 119 -19.11 -21.97 -20.69
C HIS A 119 -20.00 -22.49 -21.85
N PRO A 120 -19.47 -22.74 -23.08
CA PRO A 120 -20.25 -23.17 -24.26
C PRO A 120 -20.82 -24.60 -24.19
N CYS A 121 -20.53 -25.34 -23.12
CA CYS A 121 -21.19 -26.61 -22.75
C CYS A 121 -22.01 -26.49 -21.44
N GLY A 122 -22.05 -25.31 -20.81
CA GLY A 122 -22.76 -25.05 -19.55
C GLY A 122 -24.19 -24.56 -19.76
N PRO A 123 -24.84 -23.98 -18.72
CA PRO A 123 -26.23 -23.53 -18.79
C PRO A 123 -26.50 -22.44 -19.85
N PHE A 124 -25.44 -21.79 -20.33
CA PHE A 124 -25.51 -20.73 -21.34
C PHE A 124 -25.25 -21.20 -22.78
N ALA A 125 -24.98 -22.50 -23.02
CA ALA A 125 -24.49 -23.08 -24.28
C ALA A 125 -25.23 -22.77 -25.61
N GLY A 126 -26.39 -22.11 -25.54
CA GLY A 126 -27.17 -21.66 -26.71
C GLY A 126 -27.94 -20.36 -26.48
N GLY A 127 -27.40 -19.44 -25.65
CA GLY A 127 -28.05 -18.16 -25.33
C GLY A 127 -29.19 -18.30 -24.32
N GLY A 128 -29.04 -19.23 -23.38
CA GLY A 128 -30.06 -19.56 -22.37
C GLY A 128 -30.46 -18.39 -21.48
N ASP A 129 -31.65 -18.45 -20.89
CA ASP A 129 -32.14 -17.39 -20.01
C ASP A 129 -31.30 -17.33 -18.71
N LEU A 130 -31.05 -16.12 -18.20
CA LEU A 130 -30.49 -15.91 -16.87
C LEU A 130 -31.39 -16.45 -15.77
N ALA A 131 -32.70 -16.59 -16.01
CA ALA A 131 -33.61 -17.31 -15.12
C ALA A 131 -33.28 -18.82 -14.99
N ALA A 132 -32.53 -19.40 -15.94
CA ALA A 132 -32.12 -20.80 -15.95
C ALA A 132 -30.74 -21.06 -15.28
N LEU A 133 -30.10 -20.05 -14.70
CA LEU A 133 -28.90 -20.22 -13.88
C LEU A 133 -29.19 -21.17 -12.70
N PRO A 134 -28.36 -22.21 -12.48
CA PRO A 134 -28.54 -23.09 -11.33
C PRO A 134 -28.24 -22.36 -10.01
N VAL A 135 -28.88 -22.84 -8.94
CA VAL A 135 -28.57 -22.38 -7.58
C VAL A 135 -27.18 -22.88 -7.20
N GLY A 136 -26.35 -21.99 -6.66
CA GLY A 136 -24.93 -22.22 -6.38
C GLY A 136 -23.98 -21.88 -7.53
N ALA A 137 -24.48 -21.42 -8.69
CA ALA A 137 -23.63 -21.05 -9.81
C ALA A 137 -22.60 -19.97 -9.42
N ARG A 138 -21.34 -20.19 -9.79
CA ARG A 138 -20.21 -19.30 -9.49
C ARG A 138 -20.04 -18.31 -10.64
N ILE A 139 -20.32 -17.04 -10.37
CA ILE A 139 -20.28 -15.96 -11.35
C ILE A 139 -19.12 -15.01 -11.02
N GLY A 140 -18.09 -15.02 -11.87
CA GLY A 140 -16.93 -14.15 -11.72
C GLY A 140 -17.20 -12.73 -12.23
N ALA A 141 -16.91 -11.72 -11.43
CA ALA A 141 -16.98 -10.31 -11.84
C ALA A 141 -15.82 -9.50 -11.25
N GLY A 142 -15.55 -8.33 -11.84
CA GLY A 142 -14.62 -7.38 -11.25
C GLY A 142 -15.13 -6.93 -9.88
N LYS A 143 -14.22 -6.71 -8.93
CA LYS A 143 -14.58 -6.34 -7.54
C LYS A 143 -15.47 -5.10 -7.47
N ASP A 144 -15.26 -4.16 -8.39
CA ASP A 144 -16.01 -2.92 -8.60
C ASP A 144 -17.45 -3.13 -9.13
N THR A 145 -17.72 -4.29 -9.74
CA THR A 145 -18.91 -4.56 -10.55
C THR A 145 -19.76 -5.72 -10.03
N LEU A 146 -19.30 -6.44 -8.99
CA LEU A 146 -20.07 -7.47 -8.26
C LEU A 146 -21.47 -7.02 -7.85
N GLY A 147 -21.62 -5.81 -7.30
CA GLY A 147 -22.91 -5.29 -6.85
C GLY A 147 -23.88 -5.01 -8.02
N LEU A 148 -23.36 -4.63 -9.18
CA LEU A 148 -24.11 -4.45 -10.42
C LEU A 148 -24.58 -5.80 -10.97
N VAL A 149 -23.70 -6.81 -11.02
CA VAL A 149 -24.10 -8.19 -11.38
C VAL A 149 -25.15 -8.74 -10.41
N ARG A 150 -25.01 -8.52 -9.10
CA ARG A 150 -26.00 -8.90 -8.08
C ARG A 150 -27.37 -8.24 -8.28
N HIS A 151 -27.39 -6.96 -8.67
CA HIS A 151 -28.64 -6.26 -8.97
C HIS A 151 -29.29 -6.82 -10.24
N ALA A 152 -28.49 -7.01 -11.28
CA ALA A 152 -28.94 -7.51 -12.57
C ALA A 152 -29.56 -8.92 -12.48
N LEU A 153 -28.99 -9.82 -11.67
CA LEU A 153 -29.56 -11.14 -11.37
C LEU A 153 -30.92 -11.03 -10.68
N ARG A 154 -31.08 -10.11 -9.71
CA ARG A 154 -32.39 -9.87 -9.07
C ARG A 154 -33.45 -9.36 -10.06
N LEU A 155 -33.08 -8.48 -11.00
CA LEU A 155 -33.98 -8.05 -12.08
C LEU A 155 -34.34 -9.20 -13.05
N ALA A 156 -33.44 -10.16 -13.24
CA ALA A 156 -33.71 -11.40 -13.97
C ALA A 156 -34.58 -12.41 -13.20
N GLY A 157 -35.07 -12.07 -12.00
CA GLY A 157 -35.91 -12.94 -11.18
C GLY A 157 -35.13 -13.97 -10.35
N GLN A 158 -33.79 -13.92 -10.31
CA GLN A 158 -33.01 -14.83 -9.46
C GLN A 158 -33.17 -14.51 -7.97
N PRO A 159 -33.32 -15.53 -7.09
CA PRO A 159 -33.40 -15.31 -5.65
C PRO A 159 -32.12 -14.68 -5.09
N ALA A 160 -32.26 -13.81 -4.08
CA ALA A 160 -31.11 -13.19 -3.44
C ALA A 160 -30.18 -14.26 -2.81
N GLY A 161 -28.91 -14.26 -3.20
CA GLY A 161 -27.93 -15.25 -2.74
C GLY A 161 -28.01 -16.61 -3.45
N ALA A 162 -28.83 -16.77 -4.50
CA ALA A 162 -28.88 -18.01 -5.27
C ALA A 162 -27.61 -18.29 -6.10
N GLN A 163 -26.74 -17.31 -6.30
CA GLN A 163 -25.46 -17.45 -7.00
C GLN A 163 -24.29 -16.96 -6.14
N GLU A 164 -23.14 -17.65 -6.22
CA GLU A 164 -21.88 -17.24 -5.61
C GLU A 164 -21.22 -16.19 -6.53
N LEU A 165 -21.14 -14.94 -6.08
CA LEU A 165 -20.44 -13.91 -6.84
C LEU A 165 -18.98 -13.85 -6.41
N VAL A 166 -18.09 -14.23 -7.33
CA VAL A 166 -16.65 -14.34 -7.09
C VAL A 166 -15.96 -13.08 -7.59
N ALA A 167 -15.22 -12.39 -6.70
CA ALA A 167 -14.31 -11.33 -7.10
C ALA A 167 -13.14 -11.95 -7.87
N VAL A 168 -12.97 -11.60 -9.15
CA VAL A 168 -11.89 -12.12 -10.00
C VAL A 168 -11.20 -11.01 -10.76
N GLU A 169 -9.89 -11.12 -10.89
CA GLU A 169 -9.09 -10.19 -11.68
C GLU A 169 -9.43 -10.33 -13.17
N ARG A 170 -9.41 -9.20 -13.89
CA ARG A 170 -9.92 -9.10 -15.28
C ARG A 170 -9.22 -10.05 -16.26
N LEU A 171 -7.97 -10.41 -15.98
CA LEU A 171 -7.17 -11.35 -16.79
C LEU A 171 -7.40 -12.84 -16.43
N GLU A 172 -7.86 -13.13 -15.22
CA GLU A 172 -7.95 -14.51 -14.70
C GLU A 172 -9.30 -15.16 -14.99
N LYS A 173 -10.38 -14.38 -14.98
CA LYS A 173 -11.76 -14.86 -15.15
C LYS A 173 -12.00 -15.75 -16.39
N VAL A 174 -11.31 -15.48 -17.51
CA VAL A 174 -11.48 -16.28 -18.74
C VAL A 174 -10.86 -17.67 -18.58
N ALA A 175 -9.70 -17.74 -17.91
CA ALA A 175 -9.06 -19.01 -17.57
C ALA A 175 -9.86 -19.79 -16.54
N MET A 176 -10.41 -19.12 -15.52
CA MET A 176 -11.27 -19.75 -14.49
C MET A 176 -12.62 -20.24 -15.06
N LEU A 177 -13.18 -19.55 -16.05
CA LEU A 177 -14.35 -20.05 -16.79
C LEU A 177 -13.99 -21.25 -17.68
N ALA A 178 -12.79 -21.27 -18.26
CA ALA A 178 -12.31 -22.38 -19.08
C ALA A 178 -11.93 -23.63 -18.25
N SER A 179 -11.44 -23.46 -17.01
CA SER A 179 -11.13 -24.55 -16.08
C SER A 179 -12.37 -25.14 -15.39
N GLY A 180 -13.52 -24.47 -15.50
CA GLY A 180 -14.75 -24.84 -14.79
C GLY A 180 -14.79 -24.39 -13.33
N GLU A 181 -13.89 -23.50 -12.90
CA GLU A 181 -13.96 -22.85 -11.60
C GLU A 181 -15.10 -21.83 -11.52
N LEU A 182 -15.52 -21.27 -12.66
CA LEU A 182 -16.69 -20.41 -12.80
C LEU A 182 -17.71 -21.05 -13.75
N ASP A 183 -19.00 -20.86 -13.48
CA ASP A 183 -20.09 -21.23 -14.39
C ASP A 183 -20.35 -20.12 -15.43
N ALA A 184 -20.10 -18.88 -15.04
CA ALA A 184 -20.10 -17.70 -15.90
C ALA A 184 -19.17 -16.61 -15.39
N MET A 185 -18.87 -15.66 -16.26
CA MET A 185 -18.17 -14.42 -15.89
C MET A 185 -18.87 -13.21 -16.52
N GLN A 186 -18.67 -12.04 -15.92
CA GLN A 186 -19.04 -10.77 -16.54
C GLN A 186 -18.23 -10.56 -17.82
N CYS A 187 -18.96 -10.45 -18.93
CA CYS A 187 -18.47 -10.08 -20.25
C CYS A 187 -18.48 -8.56 -20.37
N TYR A 188 -17.33 -7.96 -20.67
CA TYR A 188 -17.15 -6.53 -20.95
C TYR A 188 -17.02 -6.33 -22.46
N ALA A 189 -16.41 -7.31 -23.15
CA ALA A 189 -16.02 -7.23 -24.55
C ALA A 189 -16.17 -8.59 -25.26
N HIS A 190 -16.56 -8.55 -26.54
CA HIS A 190 -16.79 -9.77 -27.34
C HIS A 190 -15.54 -10.62 -27.59
N ASP A 191 -14.33 -10.07 -27.45
CA ASP A 191 -13.09 -10.83 -27.61
C ASP A 191 -12.76 -11.71 -26.40
N GLU A 192 -13.46 -11.53 -25.27
CA GLU A 192 -13.40 -12.46 -24.13
C GLU A 192 -14.04 -13.83 -24.49
N ALA A 193 -15.07 -13.83 -25.35
CA ALA A 193 -15.64 -15.07 -25.92
C ALA A 193 -14.65 -15.78 -26.84
N LEU A 194 -13.81 -15.02 -27.56
CA LEU A 194 -12.77 -15.56 -28.42
C LEU A 194 -11.56 -16.07 -27.63
N ALA A 195 -11.20 -15.42 -26.53
CA ALA A 195 -10.21 -15.92 -25.59
C ALA A 195 -10.67 -17.24 -24.93
N LEU A 196 -11.95 -17.33 -24.55
CA LEU A 196 -12.55 -18.57 -24.06
C LEU A 196 -12.54 -19.68 -25.13
N ALA A 197 -12.94 -19.37 -26.37
CA ALA A 197 -12.93 -20.32 -27.48
C ALA A 197 -11.54 -20.93 -27.72
N ARG A 198 -10.48 -20.10 -27.66
CA ARG A 198 -9.08 -20.55 -27.78
C ARG A 198 -8.64 -21.50 -26.65
N LEU A 199 -9.03 -21.20 -25.41
CA LEU A 199 -8.68 -22.04 -24.25
C LEU A 199 -9.41 -23.39 -24.28
N LEU A 200 -10.63 -23.43 -24.82
CA LEU A 200 -11.45 -24.65 -24.91
C LEU A 200 -11.22 -25.45 -26.20
N GLY A 201 -10.60 -24.86 -27.23
CA GLY A 201 -10.55 -25.45 -28.57
C GLY A 201 -11.91 -25.46 -29.28
N GLU A 202 -12.78 -24.52 -28.93
CA GLU A 202 -14.18 -24.41 -29.40
C GLU A 202 -14.35 -23.36 -30.51
N ASP A 203 -15.49 -23.41 -31.19
CA ASP A 203 -15.86 -22.38 -32.18
C ASP A 203 -16.19 -21.04 -31.46
N PRO A 204 -15.56 -19.90 -31.85
CA PRO A 204 -15.92 -18.58 -31.32
C PRO A 204 -17.40 -18.23 -31.44
N ALA A 205 -18.10 -18.65 -32.50
CA ALA A 205 -19.54 -18.46 -32.67
C ALA A 205 -20.34 -19.16 -31.55
N ARG A 206 -19.86 -20.31 -31.07
CA ARG A 206 -20.46 -21.05 -29.97
C ARG A 206 -20.24 -20.34 -28.63
N CYS A 207 -19.02 -19.88 -28.34
CA CYS A 207 -18.75 -19.05 -27.15
C CYS A 207 -19.52 -17.72 -27.18
N LEU A 208 -19.70 -17.10 -28.35
CA LEU A 208 -20.52 -15.90 -28.52
C LEU A 208 -22.00 -16.16 -28.27
N SER A 209 -22.52 -17.34 -28.65
CA SER A 209 -23.89 -17.74 -28.29
C SER A 209 -24.08 -17.89 -26.79
N ALA A 210 -23.01 -18.11 -26.01
CA ALA A 210 -23.05 -18.17 -24.55
C ALA A 210 -22.97 -16.79 -23.85
N VAL A 211 -23.01 -15.68 -24.60
CA VAL A 211 -23.13 -14.31 -24.04
C VAL A 211 -24.60 -13.94 -23.85
N VAL A 212 -25.03 -13.78 -22.60
CA VAL A 212 -26.43 -13.52 -22.23
C VAL A 212 -26.59 -12.17 -21.56
N ARG A 213 -27.45 -11.34 -22.15
CA ARG A 213 -27.74 -9.98 -21.72
C ARG A 213 -28.61 -9.96 -20.48
N LEU A 214 -28.28 -9.09 -19.55
CA LEU A 214 -28.97 -8.98 -18.27
C LEU A 214 -30.31 -8.21 -18.40
N PRO A 215 -31.46 -8.83 -18.02
CA PRO A 215 -32.76 -8.17 -18.02
C PRO A 215 -32.80 -6.88 -17.19
N GLY A 216 -33.54 -5.88 -17.68
CA GLY A 216 -33.75 -4.61 -17.00
C GLY A 216 -32.56 -3.63 -17.02
N LEU A 217 -31.42 -4.00 -17.63
CA LEU A 217 -30.31 -3.07 -17.91
C LEU A 217 -30.35 -2.58 -19.35
N ASP A 218 -30.52 -1.27 -19.53
CA ASP A 218 -30.37 -0.63 -20.83
C ASP A 218 -28.89 -0.67 -21.27
N LEU A 219 -28.64 -1.27 -22.43
CA LEU A 219 -27.28 -1.42 -22.96
C LEU A 219 -26.74 -0.08 -23.48
N GLY A 220 -25.75 0.45 -22.78
CA GLY A 220 -24.94 1.58 -23.23
C GLY A 220 -23.95 1.22 -24.36
N PRO A 221 -23.24 2.23 -24.90
CA PRO A 221 -22.12 1.98 -25.81
C PRO A 221 -21.02 1.20 -25.08
N ALA A 222 -20.24 0.40 -25.82
CA ALA A 222 -19.12 -0.35 -25.22
C ALA A 222 -18.10 0.58 -24.56
N GLN A 223 -17.74 1.61 -25.33
CA GLN A 223 -16.83 2.64 -24.92
C GLN A 223 -17.38 3.97 -25.42
N ALA A 224 -17.32 4.96 -24.54
CA ALA A 224 -17.72 6.32 -24.82
C ALA A 224 -16.47 7.17 -25.11
N LEU A 225 -16.57 7.96 -26.17
CA LEU A 225 -15.59 8.99 -26.53
C LEU A 225 -15.84 10.23 -25.67
N PHE A 226 -14.81 10.64 -24.93
CA PHE A 226 -14.87 11.78 -24.04
C PHE A 226 -13.70 12.73 -24.27
N ALA A 227 -13.94 14.01 -23.96
CA ALA A 227 -12.91 15.04 -23.94
C ALA A 227 -13.13 15.93 -22.71
N PRO A 228 -12.11 16.68 -22.26
CA PRO A 228 -12.29 17.68 -21.21
C PRO A 228 -13.34 18.73 -21.63
N ALA A 229 -14.23 19.10 -20.72
CA ALA A 229 -15.30 20.08 -20.93
C ALA A 229 -14.75 21.44 -21.39
N SER A 230 -13.59 21.85 -20.87
CA SER A 230 -12.84 23.03 -21.29
C SER A 230 -12.35 22.95 -22.75
N ALA A 231 -12.08 21.74 -23.26
CA ALA A 231 -11.75 21.54 -24.66
C ALA A 231 -12.98 21.75 -25.56
N LEU A 232 -14.19 21.38 -25.10
CA LEU A 232 -15.44 21.62 -25.82
C LEU A 232 -15.90 23.09 -25.81
N ALA A 233 -15.34 23.95 -24.95
CA ALA A 233 -15.75 25.36 -24.85
C ALA A 233 -15.51 26.15 -26.17
N LEU A 234 -14.45 25.82 -26.91
CA LEU A 234 -14.07 26.53 -28.14
C LEU A 234 -14.79 25.98 -29.39
N PRO A 235 -15.47 26.82 -30.20
CA PRO A 235 -16.16 26.37 -31.43
C PRO A 235 -15.26 25.60 -32.40
N ALA A 236 -14.00 26.00 -32.54
CA ALA A 236 -13.06 25.38 -33.46
C ALA A 236 -12.64 23.95 -33.02
N ARG A 237 -12.59 23.68 -31.70
CA ARG A 237 -12.36 22.32 -31.17
C ARG A 237 -13.60 21.43 -31.37
N ARG A 238 -14.81 21.97 -31.20
CA ARG A 238 -16.05 21.26 -31.54
C ARG A 238 -16.14 20.91 -33.02
N ALA A 239 -15.65 21.77 -33.91
CA ALA A 239 -15.54 21.47 -35.34
C ALA A 239 -14.54 20.32 -35.62
N ALA A 240 -13.34 20.37 -35.01
CA ALA A 240 -12.36 19.28 -35.12
C ALA A 240 -12.89 17.93 -34.60
N LEU A 241 -13.70 17.93 -33.53
CA LEU A 241 -14.37 16.73 -33.04
C LEU A 241 -15.44 16.18 -33.99
N ARG A 242 -16.22 17.06 -34.63
CA ARG A 242 -17.18 16.63 -35.64
C ARG A 242 -16.48 15.95 -36.82
N HIS A 243 -15.42 16.59 -37.33
CA HIS A 243 -14.55 16.03 -38.36
C HIS A 243 -13.93 14.67 -37.94
N PHE A 244 -13.55 14.52 -36.67
CA PHE A 244 -13.04 13.26 -36.13
C PHE A 244 -14.12 12.16 -36.16
N LEU A 245 -15.35 12.45 -35.73
CA LEU A 245 -16.47 11.52 -35.80
C LEU A 245 -16.87 11.18 -37.24
N GLU A 246 -16.82 12.14 -38.17
CA GLU A 246 -17.08 11.94 -39.59
C GLU A 246 -16.05 11.01 -40.24
N ALA A 247 -14.76 11.23 -39.98
CA ALA A 247 -13.67 10.37 -40.43
C ALA A 247 -13.72 8.97 -39.78
N LEU A 248 -14.03 8.88 -38.48
CA LEU A 248 -14.21 7.62 -37.75
C LEU A 248 -15.38 6.81 -38.31
N ALA A 249 -16.50 7.44 -38.65
CA ALA A 249 -17.64 6.79 -39.31
C ALA A 249 -17.29 6.34 -40.74
N ALA A 250 -16.49 7.09 -41.48
CA ALA A 250 -15.97 6.66 -42.77
C ALA A 250 -15.09 5.42 -42.63
N GLY A 251 -14.20 5.40 -41.63
CA GLY A 251 -13.40 4.23 -41.26
C GLY A 251 -14.27 3.02 -40.90
N TRP A 252 -15.33 3.20 -40.11
CA TRP A 252 -16.27 2.11 -39.78
C TRP A 252 -17.04 1.58 -40.99
N ARG A 253 -17.52 2.45 -41.90
CA ARG A 253 -18.17 2.04 -43.14
C ARG A 253 -17.22 1.23 -44.04
N MET A 254 -15.95 1.64 -44.13
CA MET A 254 -14.92 0.90 -44.86
C MET A 254 -14.59 -0.44 -44.19
N ALA A 255 -14.43 -0.46 -42.87
CA ALA A 255 -14.17 -1.68 -42.11
C ALA A 255 -15.29 -2.71 -42.31
N ARG A 256 -16.55 -2.28 -42.20
CA ARG A 256 -17.73 -3.14 -42.40
C ARG A 256 -17.89 -3.68 -43.83
N SER A 257 -17.43 -2.94 -44.84
CA SER A 257 -17.50 -3.37 -46.24
C SER A 257 -16.26 -4.16 -46.68
N ASN A 258 -15.21 -4.20 -45.87
CA ASN A 258 -13.98 -4.93 -46.14
C ASN A 258 -13.33 -5.43 -44.83
N GLU A 259 -13.76 -6.61 -44.38
CA GLU A 259 -13.22 -7.32 -43.20
C GLU A 259 -11.69 -7.45 -43.26
N ALA A 260 -11.11 -7.81 -44.41
CA ALA A 260 -9.67 -8.00 -44.55
C ALA A 260 -8.90 -6.68 -44.29
N LEU A 261 -9.39 -5.56 -44.81
CA LEU A 261 -8.84 -4.23 -44.51
C LEU A 261 -8.98 -3.87 -43.03
N ALA A 262 -10.10 -4.20 -42.39
CA ALA A 262 -10.31 -3.95 -40.97
C ALA A 262 -9.29 -4.71 -40.10
N VAL A 263 -9.10 -6.00 -40.40
CA VAL A 263 -8.16 -6.91 -39.73
C VAL A 263 -6.71 -6.44 -39.91
N GLU A 264 -6.29 -6.15 -41.15
CA GLU A 264 -4.95 -5.67 -41.45
C GLU A 264 -4.66 -4.34 -40.76
N ALA A 265 -5.62 -3.40 -40.79
CA ALA A 265 -5.46 -2.08 -40.17
C ALA A 265 -5.29 -2.18 -38.65
N VAL A 266 -6.08 -3.01 -37.96
CA VAL A 266 -5.94 -3.24 -36.51
C VAL A 266 -4.62 -3.94 -36.20
N ALA A 267 -4.24 -4.98 -36.95
CA ALA A 267 -2.98 -5.69 -36.76
C ALA A 267 -1.76 -4.77 -36.93
N ARG A 268 -1.77 -3.88 -37.94
CA ARG A 268 -0.75 -2.83 -38.11
C ARG A 268 -0.75 -1.82 -36.96
N ALA A 269 -1.92 -1.31 -36.56
CA ALA A 269 -2.00 -0.33 -35.47
C ALA A 269 -1.44 -0.88 -34.14
N ARG A 270 -1.61 -2.18 -33.88
CA ARG A 270 -0.99 -2.88 -32.75
C ARG A 270 0.53 -2.95 -32.89
N GLU A 271 1.03 -3.36 -34.05
CA GLU A 271 2.47 -3.42 -34.35
C GLU A 271 3.15 -2.05 -34.19
N GLU A 272 2.54 -0.97 -34.67
CA GLU A 272 3.02 0.40 -34.53
C GLU A 272 3.12 0.87 -33.06
N LEU A 273 2.29 0.31 -32.16
CA LEU A 273 2.38 0.54 -30.71
C LEU A 273 3.42 -0.35 -30.00
N GLY A 274 3.95 -1.37 -30.70
CA GLY A 274 4.87 -2.38 -30.17
C GLY A 274 4.17 -3.63 -29.62
N LEU A 275 2.95 -3.93 -30.07
CA LEU A 275 2.13 -5.06 -29.62
C LEU A 275 2.09 -6.17 -30.69
N PRO A 276 1.91 -7.45 -30.31
CA PRO A 276 1.88 -8.55 -31.26
C PRO A 276 0.69 -8.45 -32.24
N ARG A 277 0.97 -8.77 -33.51
CA ARG A 277 -0.05 -9.03 -34.53
C ARG A 277 -0.82 -10.30 -34.19
N GLU A 278 -2.14 -10.25 -34.32
CA GLU A 278 -3.02 -11.40 -34.11
C GLU A 278 -4.13 -11.43 -35.18
N GLU A 279 -3.77 -11.55 -36.46
CA GLU A 279 -4.70 -11.40 -37.59
C GLU A 279 -5.96 -12.29 -37.46
N GLU A 280 -5.81 -13.56 -37.11
CA GLU A 280 -6.95 -14.46 -36.89
C GLU A 280 -7.76 -14.09 -35.64
N ARG A 281 -7.17 -13.44 -34.62
CA ARG A 281 -7.94 -12.88 -33.49
C ARG A 281 -8.84 -11.78 -33.96
N GLU A 282 -8.26 -10.80 -34.65
CA GLU A 282 -8.98 -9.60 -35.07
C GLU A 282 -10.06 -9.95 -36.08
N ARG A 283 -9.83 -10.96 -36.93
CA ARG A 283 -10.83 -11.48 -37.87
C ARG A 283 -12.06 -12.04 -37.16
N LEU A 284 -11.86 -12.98 -36.24
CA LEU A 284 -12.95 -13.63 -35.50
C LEU A 284 -13.68 -12.61 -34.60
N ALA A 285 -12.94 -11.68 -33.99
CA ALA A 285 -13.53 -10.60 -33.20
C ALA A 285 -14.31 -9.58 -34.07
N PHE A 286 -13.82 -9.24 -35.26
CA PHE A 286 -14.49 -8.29 -36.15
C PHE A 286 -15.79 -8.87 -36.74
N ALA A 287 -15.78 -10.13 -37.16
CA ALA A 287 -16.99 -10.84 -37.56
C ALA A 287 -18.05 -10.84 -36.45
N ALA A 288 -17.63 -11.10 -35.19
CA ALA A 288 -18.50 -11.08 -34.01
C ALA A 288 -19.07 -9.69 -33.68
N LEU A 289 -18.26 -8.64 -33.85
CA LEU A 289 -18.63 -7.25 -33.55
C LEU A 289 -19.49 -6.59 -34.63
N THR A 290 -19.43 -7.08 -35.87
CA THR A 290 -20.08 -6.48 -37.06
C THR A 290 -21.54 -6.01 -36.83
N PRO A 291 -22.44 -6.77 -36.15
CA PRO A 291 -23.81 -6.33 -35.86
C PRO A 291 -23.95 -5.10 -34.94
N TYR A 292 -22.88 -4.73 -34.22
CA TYR A 292 -22.84 -3.62 -33.25
C TYR A 292 -22.06 -2.40 -33.77
N LEU A 293 -21.48 -2.51 -34.96
CA LEU A 293 -20.69 -1.44 -35.58
C LEU A 293 -21.60 -0.36 -36.19
N PRO A 294 -21.34 0.94 -35.92
CA PRO A 294 -22.20 2.03 -36.37
C PRO A 294 -22.08 2.30 -37.89
N GLU A 295 -23.20 2.66 -38.51
CA GLU A 295 -23.29 2.94 -39.96
C GLU A 295 -23.18 4.43 -40.33
N ASP A 296 -23.44 5.32 -39.37
CA ASP A 296 -23.64 6.76 -39.56
C ASP A 296 -22.88 7.54 -38.46
N PRO A 297 -22.22 8.68 -38.75
CA PRO A 297 -21.65 9.57 -37.72
C PRO A 297 -22.62 9.94 -36.59
N GLY A 298 -23.92 10.07 -36.86
CA GLY A 298 -24.95 10.31 -35.87
C GLY A 298 -25.10 9.16 -34.87
N ASN A 299 -24.82 7.92 -35.27
CA ASN A 299 -24.79 6.75 -34.38
C ASN A 299 -23.49 6.66 -33.55
N LEU A 300 -22.43 7.37 -33.95
CA LEU A 300 -21.25 7.61 -33.10
C LEU A 300 -21.48 8.76 -32.11
N SER A 301 -22.52 9.58 -32.25
CA SER A 301 -22.86 10.61 -31.25
C SER A 301 -23.65 9.98 -30.11
N VAL A 302 -23.30 10.33 -28.87
CA VAL A 302 -24.09 9.94 -27.70
C VAL A 302 -25.23 10.95 -27.52
N ASP A 303 -26.46 10.46 -27.54
CA ASP A 303 -27.65 11.23 -27.20
C ASP A 303 -27.62 11.59 -25.70
N PRO A 304 -27.69 12.88 -25.30
CA PRO A 304 -27.68 13.29 -23.90
C PRO A 304 -28.77 12.65 -23.04
N HIS A 305 -29.94 12.33 -23.60
CA HIS A 305 -31.00 11.63 -22.90
C HIS A 305 -30.68 10.14 -22.75
N ARG A 306 -30.06 9.49 -23.74
CA ARG A 306 -29.59 8.10 -23.61
C ARG A 306 -28.40 7.98 -22.66
N TRP A 307 -27.50 8.96 -22.63
CA TRP A 307 -26.45 9.05 -21.62
C TRP A 307 -27.06 9.25 -20.23
N ALA A 308 -27.99 10.18 -20.08
CA ALA A 308 -28.69 10.39 -18.82
C ALA A 308 -29.48 9.14 -18.39
N ALA A 309 -30.08 8.39 -19.32
CA ALA A 309 -30.80 7.14 -19.06
C ALA A 309 -29.85 6.00 -18.69
N ALA A 310 -28.74 5.79 -19.43
CA ALA A 310 -27.72 4.82 -19.06
C ALA A 310 -27.11 5.14 -17.68
N CYS A 311 -26.73 6.40 -17.45
CA CYS A 311 -26.33 6.88 -16.12
C CYS A 311 -27.46 6.78 -15.08
N HIS A 312 -28.73 6.78 -15.48
CA HIS A 312 -29.85 6.57 -14.56
C HIS A 312 -30.00 5.09 -14.22
N SER A 313 -29.80 4.16 -15.16
CA SER A 313 -29.65 2.72 -14.87
C SER A 313 -28.44 2.47 -13.95
N PHE A 314 -27.31 3.13 -14.18
CA PHE A 314 -26.14 3.17 -13.27
C PHE A 314 -26.33 4.05 -12.00
N ARG A 315 -27.54 4.60 -11.77
CA ARG A 315 -27.95 5.27 -10.51
C ARG A 315 -29.12 4.56 -9.81
N GLN A 316 -29.92 3.78 -10.54
CA GLN A 316 -30.93 2.85 -10.01
C GLN A 316 -30.26 1.56 -9.53
N VAL A 317 -29.27 1.06 -10.28
CA VAL A 317 -28.12 0.40 -9.68
C VAL A 317 -27.25 1.50 -9.10
N SER A 318 -27.67 2.08 -7.98
CA SER A 318 -26.86 3.10 -7.31
C SER A 318 -25.48 2.50 -7.08
N LEU A 319 -24.43 3.13 -7.60
CA LEU A 319 -23.07 2.70 -7.29
C LEU A 319 -22.89 2.72 -5.76
N ALA A 320 -23.52 3.67 -5.06
CA ALA A 320 -23.63 3.76 -3.61
C ALA A 320 -24.78 2.92 -2.98
N GLU A 321 -25.24 1.85 -3.64
CA GLU A 321 -26.02 0.73 -3.07
C GLU A 321 -25.38 -0.62 -3.45
N ALA A 322 -24.78 -0.68 -4.64
CA ALA A 322 -23.82 -1.72 -5.03
C ALA A 322 -22.56 -1.71 -4.13
N THR A 323 -22.10 -0.53 -3.72
CA THR A 323 -21.14 -0.32 -2.61
C THR A 323 -21.84 0.05 -1.30
N GLY A 324 -23.04 0.64 -1.32
CA GLY A 324 -23.76 1.04 -0.09
C GLY A 324 -24.41 -0.08 0.73
N HIS A 325 -24.25 -1.35 0.32
CA HIS A 325 -24.39 -2.50 1.22
C HIS A 325 -23.04 -3.03 1.75
N ALA A 326 -21.94 -2.36 1.42
CA ALA A 326 -20.72 -2.32 2.21
C ALA A 326 -20.67 -1.04 3.07
N ASP A 327 -21.15 0.11 2.57
CA ASP A 327 -20.99 1.42 3.24
C ASP A 327 -22.15 1.84 4.17
N ARG A 328 -23.20 1.01 4.38
CA ARG A 328 -24.31 1.31 5.34
C ARG A 328 -24.76 0.13 6.21
N VAL A 329 -23.78 -0.49 6.86
CA VAL A 329 -23.86 -0.71 8.30
C VAL A 329 -22.66 0.03 8.92
N GLU A 330 -22.70 1.29 9.38
CA GLU A 330 -23.67 2.40 9.35
C GLU A 330 -22.87 3.74 9.18
N SER A 331 -23.40 4.94 8.94
CA SER A 331 -24.77 5.48 8.97
C SER A 331 -25.02 6.52 7.85
N GLY A 332 -25.42 7.77 8.13
CA GLY A 332 -25.71 8.83 7.14
C GLY A 332 -25.03 10.17 7.44
N ALA A 333 -25.01 11.19 6.56
CA ALA A 333 -26.05 11.58 5.59
C ALA A 333 -25.54 12.01 4.17
N PRO A 334 -25.89 13.16 3.52
CA PRO A 334 -26.30 13.14 2.10
C PRO A 334 -25.32 13.79 1.08
N PRO A 335 -25.49 13.56 -0.24
CA PRO A 335 -24.44 13.78 -1.24
C PRO A 335 -24.46 15.15 -1.94
N GLY A 336 -23.28 15.74 -2.14
CA GLY A 336 -23.05 16.80 -3.14
C GLY A 336 -22.04 17.89 -2.74
N ALA A 337 -20.72 17.59 -2.81
CA ALA A 337 -19.67 18.63 -2.71
C ALA A 337 -18.34 18.24 -3.40
N GLU A 338 -17.91 16.97 -3.33
CA GLU A 338 -16.56 16.49 -3.71
C GLU A 338 -16.27 16.45 -5.23
N LEU A 339 -17.08 17.12 -6.04
CA LEU A 339 -17.00 17.12 -7.51
C LEU A 339 -15.89 18.06 -8.05
N LEU A 340 -14.87 18.37 -7.24
CA LEU A 340 -13.83 19.36 -7.54
C LEU A 340 -12.39 18.96 -7.16
N ASP A 341 -12.21 17.85 -6.43
CA ASP A 341 -11.08 17.73 -5.51
C ASP A 341 -9.77 17.16 -6.11
N GLN A 342 -9.84 16.44 -7.25
CA GLN A 342 -8.69 15.68 -7.77
C GLN A 342 -8.50 15.75 -9.29
N LEU A 343 -8.69 16.92 -9.88
CA LEU A 343 -8.61 17.06 -11.33
C LEU A 343 -7.45 17.97 -11.66
N THR A 344 -6.54 17.43 -12.48
CA THR A 344 -5.22 17.95 -12.86
C THR A 344 -4.09 17.58 -11.88
N MET A 345 -2.96 17.15 -12.44
CA MET A 345 -1.62 16.98 -11.83
C MET A 345 -1.06 15.57 -11.62
N ARG A 346 -1.14 14.71 -12.65
CA ARG A 346 -0.07 13.72 -12.95
C ARG A 346 0.61 14.02 -14.29
N ASP A 347 1.62 14.89 -14.27
CA ASP A 347 2.73 14.77 -15.22
C ASP A 347 4.05 15.30 -14.62
N ARG A 348 5.16 14.67 -15.02
CA ARG A 348 6.51 14.90 -14.49
C ARG A 348 7.12 16.15 -15.12
N GLY A 349 7.51 17.14 -14.31
CA GLY A 349 8.23 18.33 -14.76
C GLY A 349 7.45 19.64 -14.72
N THR A 350 7.12 20.11 -13.51
CA THR A 350 6.76 21.51 -13.17
C THR A 350 5.70 22.25 -14.02
N LYS A 351 4.49 22.43 -13.46
CA LYS A 351 3.84 23.75 -13.21
C LYS A 351 2.34 23.64 -12.86
N GLY A 352 2.07 22.98 -11.74
CA GLY A 352 0.89 23.19 -10.89
C GLY A 352 1.37 22.93 -9.46
N PHE A 353 0.83 23.63 -8.47
CA PHE A 353 1.23 23.42 -7.08
C PHE A 353 0.66 22.07 -6.62
N GLY A 354 1.54 21.10 -6.33
CA GLY A 354 1.15 19.72 -6.09
C GLY A 354 0.65 19.46 -4.67
N VAL A 355 -0.22 18.47 -4.51
CA VAL A 355 -0.59 17.95 -3.19
C VAL A 355 0.41 16.88 -2.77
N LEU A 356 0.88 16.94 -1.53
CA LEU A 356 1.72 15.90 -0.93
C LEU A 356 0.79 14.92 -0.18
N ASP A 357 0.33 13.88 -0.89
CA ASP A 357 -0.67 12.92 -0.40
C ASP A 357 -0.08 11.88 0.57
N GLY A 358 -0.51 11.98 1.83
CA GLY A 358 -0.11 11.06 2.89
C GLY A 358 -0.89 9.75 2.96
N LEU A 359 -2.04 9.62 2.29
CA LEU A 359 -2.77 8.35 2.22
C LEU A 359 -2.07 7.39 1.24
N THR A 360 -1.63 7.89 0.08
CA THR A 360 -0.80 7.09 -0.85
C THR A 360 0.53 6.67 -0.20
N ALA A 361 1.21 7.57 0.50
CA ALA A 361 2.44 7.25 1.23
C ALA A 361 2.19 6.21 2.34
N ALA A 362 1.10 6.38 3.11
CA ALA A 362 0.69 5.42 4.14
C ALA A 362 0.37 4.03 3.56
N GLU A 363 -0.38 3.90 2.47
CA GLU A 363 -0.69 2.60 1.87
C GLU A 363 0.55 1.89 1.31
N ARG A 364 1.53 2.64 0.78
CA ARG A 364 2.85 2.09 0.41
C ARG A 364 3.56 1.51 1.64
N LEU A 365 3.64 2.29 2.73
CA LEU A 365 4.27 1.87 3.99
C LEU A 365 3.54 0.69 4.64
N LYS A 366 2.20 0.67 4.61
CA LYS A 366 1.35 -0.41 5.14
C LYS A 366 1.68 -1.77 4.51
N LYS A 367 2.01 -1.80 3.21
CA LYS A 367 2.49 -3.01 2.51
C LYS A 367 3.88 -3.44 2.99
N GLU A 368 4.82 -2.51 3.14
CA GLU A 368 6.16 -2.80 3.69
C GLU A 368 6.05 -3.33 5.13
N THR A 369 5.27 -2.67 5.99
CA THR A 369 5.05 -3.06 7.38
C THR A 369 4.49 -4.48 7.48
N ARG A 370 3.45 -4.83 6.71
CA ARG A 370 2.91 -6.20 6.70
C ARG A 370 3.97 -7.24 6.29
N ALA A 371 4.78 -6.94 5.27
CA ALA A 371 5.83 -7.85 4.81
C ALA A 371 6.90 -8.09 5.89
N VAL A 372 7.40 -7.02 6.52
CA VAL A 372 8.39 -7.11 7.61
C VAL A 372 7.78 -7.82 8.83
N ALA A 373 6.56 -7.47 9.23
CA ALA A 373 5.89 -8.08 10.38
C ALA A 373 5.61 -9.58 10.15
N ALA A 374 5.19 -9.98 8.95
CA ALA A 374 4.98 -11.38 8.59
C ALA A 374 6.28 -12.20 8.63
N GLU A 375 7.39 -11.67 8.07
CA GLU A 375 8.68 -12.36 8.10
C GLU A 375 9.23 -12.46 9.53
N VAL A 376 9.11 -11.41 10.35
CA VAL A 376 9.48 -11.48 11.78
C VAL A 376 8.62 -12.51 12.52
N THR A 377 7.31 -12.53 12.28
CA THR A 377 6.39 -13.51 12.90
C THR A 377 6.80 -14.94 12.55
N LYS A 378 7.13 -15.20 11.28
CA LYS A 378 7.60 -16.49 10.78
C LYS A 378 8.94 -16.90 11.42
N ARG A 379 9.94 -16.00 11.43
CA ARG A 379 11.26 -16.24 12.03
C ARG A 379 11.20 -16.39 13.56
N ARG A 380 10.11 -15.95 14.21
CA ARG A 380 9.83 -16.15 15.65
C ARG A 380 8.76 -17.22 15.91
N HIS A 381 8.56 -18.17 15.00
CA HIS A 381 7.66 -19.32 15.17
C HIS A 381 6.21 -18.95 15.54
N GLY A 382 5.70 -17.85 15.00
CA GLY A 382 4.33 -17.35 15.25
C GLY A 382 4.23 -16.19 16.26
N ARG A 383 5.33 -15.79 16.92
CA ARG A 383 5.34 -14.59 17.79
C ARG A 383 5.41 -13.31 16.96
N ALA A 384 4.23 -12.74 16.68
CA ALA A 384 4.11 -11.45 16.00
C ALA A 384 4.73 -10.29 16.80
N PRO A 385 5.25 -9.24 16.12
CA PRO A 385 5.74 -8.02 16.79
C PRO A 385 4.69 -7.38 17.68
N ARG A 386 5.09 -6.76 18.79
CA ARG A 386 4.16 -6.03 19.68
C ARG A 386 4.54 -4.58 19.96
N LEU A 387 3.59 -3.69 19.72
CA LEU A 387 3.59 -2.30 20.20
C LEU A 387 2.80 -2.22 21.50
N ALA A 388 3.43 -1.70 22.56
CA ALA A 388 2.76 -1.27 23.78
C ALA A 388 2.62 0.27 23.79
N VAL A 389 1.41 0.76 24.06
CA VAL A 389 1.09 2.19 24.14
C VAL A 389 0.69 2.53 25.57
N VAL A 390 1.44 3.44 26.19
CA VAL A 390 1.12 4.06 27.47
C VAL A 390 0.36 5.35 27.19
N ARG A 391 -0.90 5.41 27.64
CA ARG A 391 -1.82 6.51 27.34
C ARG A 391 -2.50 7.00 28.62
N ALA A 392 -2.79 8.29 28.69
CA ALA A 392 -3.59 8.87 29.77
C ALA A 392 -5.09 8.55 29.66
N ALA A 393 -5.75 8.45 30.82
CA ALA A 393 -7.20 8.45 30.97
C ALA A 393 -7.80 9.87 30.80
N GLY A 394 -9.12 9.93 30.60
CA GLY A 394 -9.88 11.19 30.67
C GLY A 394 -9.69 12.16 29.49
N ALA A 395 -10.21 13.37 29.67
CA ALA A 395 -10.15 14.45 28.67
C ALA A 395 -8.79 15.17 28.61
N GLU A 396 -7.97 15.05 29.67
CA GLU A 396 -6.60 15.58 29.70
C GLU A 396 -5.58 14.67 28.96
N GLY A 397 -5.99 13.44 28.62
CA GLY A 397 -5.15 12.48 27.93
C GLY A 397 -5.15 12.59 26.41
N ALA A 398 -4.58 11.59 25.73
CA ALA A 398 -4.50 11.51 24.27
C ALA A 398 -5.88 11.35 23.60
N HIS A 399 -6.62 12.46 23.59
CA HIS A 399 -7.99 12.63 23.12
C HIS A 399 -8.97 11.73 23.87
N GLY A 400 -9.78 12.36 24.74
CA GLY A 400 -10.81 11.65 25.51
C GLY A 400 -11.71 10.83 24.59
N PRO A 401 -12.34 9.73 25.06
CA PRO A 401 -13.08 8.80 24.19
C PRO A 401 -14.09 9.48 23.25
N GLU A 402 -14.77 10.53 23.74
CA GLU A 402 -15.69 11.36 22.95
C GLU A 402 -14.98 12.16 21.84
N GLU A 403 -13.83 12.76 22.12
CA GLU A 403 -13.03 13.48 21.11
C GLU A 403 -12.42 12.51 20.09
N GLN A 404 -11.95 11.35 20.53
CA GLN A 404 -11.42 10.31 19.63
C GLN A 404 -12.54 9.76 18.72
N ALA A 405 -13.75 9.53 19.25
CA ALA A 405 -14.91 9.14 18.47
C ALA A 405 -15.35 10.25 17.50
N ALA A 406 -15.38 11.52 17.93
CA ALA A 406 -15.70 12.66 17.07
C ALA A 406 -14.68 12.84 15.94
N ARG A 407 -13.38 12.64 16.20
CA ARG A 407 -12.33 12.64 15.16
C ARG A 407 -12.49 11.48 14.19
N LEU A 408 -12.82 10.28 14.69
CA LEU A 408 -13.10 9.11 13.84
C LEU A 408 -14.32 9.35 12.95
N ALA A 409 -15.40 9.91 13.50
CA ALA A 409 -16.63 10.21 12.76
C ALA A 409 -16.48 11.36 11.74
N ALA A 410 -15.65 12.37 12.03
CA ALA A 410 -15.47 13.53 11.15
C ALA A 410 -14.35 13.36 10.10
N TYR A 411 -13.33 12.55 10.36
CA TYR A 411 -12.11 12.46 9.54
C TYR A 411 -11.53 11.04 9.37
N GLY A 412 -12.20 10.02 9.93
CA GLY A 412 -11.72 8.65 9.94
C GLY A 412 -12.52 7.70 9.05
N ASP A 413 -11.86 6.62 8.66
CA ASP A 413 -12.50 5.41 8.10
C ASP A 413 -12.85 4.47 9.28
N PRO A 414 -14.13 4.12 9.51
CA PRO A 414 -14.54 3.23 10.60
C PRO A 414 -13.77 1.90 10.68
N ASP A 415 -13.35 1.35 9.53
CA ASP A 415 -12.71 0.03 9.44
C ASP A 415 -11.17 0.09 9.34
N SER A 416 -10.59 1.24 8.96
CA SER A 416 -9.13 1.33 8.73
C SER A 416 -8.43 2.66 9.11
N SER A 417 -9.11 3.53 9.87
CA SER A 417 -8.60 4.84 10.29
C SER A 417 -7.24 4.80 10.99
N TRP A 418 -6.35 5.71 10.58
CA TRP A 418 -5.09 6.01 11.27
C TRP A 418 -5.27 6.69 12.65
N PHE A 419 -6.47 7.20 12.96
CA PHE A 419 -6.83 7.65 14.31
C PHE A 419 -7.01 6.48 15.30
N ASP A 420 -7.20 5.24 14.80
CA ASP A 420 -7.16 4.03 15.62
C ASP A 420 -5.85 3.24 15.35
N LYS A 421 -4.86 3.46 16.22
CA LYS A 421 -3.58 2.73 16.20
C LYS A 421 -3.74 1.22 16.45
N ARG A 422 -4.80 0.78 17.14
CA ARG A 422 -5.09 -0.63 17.45
C ARG A 422 -5.60 -1.36 16.21
N ALA A 423 -6.56 -0.77 15.51
CA ALA A 423 -7.03 -1.28 14.21
C ALA A 423 -5.89 -1.31 13.19
N ALA A 424 -5.14 -0.21 13.06
CA ALA A 424 -4.00 -0.12 12.15
C ALA A 424 -2.90 -1.17 12.45
N ALA A 425 -2.55 -1.40 13.72
CA ALA A 425 -1.63 -2.45 14.14
C ALA A 425 -2.14 -3.85 13.77
N SER A 426 -3.43 -4.13 14.04
CA SER A 426 -4.07 -5.41 13.70
C SER A 426 -3.98 -5.71 12.21
N LEU A 427 -4.34 -4.74 11.35
CA LEU A 427 -4.23 -4.84 9.89
C LEU A 427 -2.76 -5.04 9.41
N ALA A 428 -1.79 -4.52 10.15
CA ALA A 428 -0.36 -4.69 9.88
C ALA A 428 0.21 -6.04 10.35
N GLY A 429 -0.56 -6.88 11.06
CA GLY A 429 -0.07 -8.11 11.66
C GLY A 429 0.73 -7.90 12.96
N ILE A 430 0.55 -6.75 13.61
CA ILE A 430 1.25 -6.34 14.83
C ILE A 430 0.28 -6.42 16.02
N LYS A 431 0.74 -6.98 17.14
CA LYS A 431 -0.02 -6.98 18.40
C LYS A 431 0.01 -5.60 19.03
N TYR A 432 -1.14 -5.12 19.47
CA TYR A 432 -1.29 -3.85 20.17
C TYR A 432 -1.65 -4.14 21.63
N GLN A 433 -0.95 -3.49 22.55
CA GLN A 433 -1.20 -3.55 23.99
C GLN A 433 -1.36 -2.13 24.52
N GLU A 434 -2.45 -1.86 25.22
CA GLU A 434 -2.71 -0.55 25.81
C GLU A 434 -2.48 -0.60 27.32
N LEU A 435 -1.91 0.46 27.87
CA LEU A 435 -1.81 0.69 29.30
C LEU A 435 -2.32 2.10 29.59
N ILE A 436 -3.50 2.15 30.22
CA ILE A 436 -4.10 3.40 30.67
C ILE A 436 -3.45 3.85 31.98
N VAL A 437 -3.05 5.12 32.02
CA VAL A 437 -2.54 5.83 33.20
C VAL A 437 -3.69 6.68 33.72
N GLU A 438 -4.20 6.30 34.88
CA GLU A 438 -5.37 6.94 35.51
C GLU A 438 -5.15 8.43 35.82
N GLU A 439 -6.26 9.17 35.83
CA GLU A 439 -6.27 10.59 36.14
C GLU A 439 -5.82 10.82 37.60
N GLY A 440 -4.80 11.65 37.79
CA GLY A 440 -4.16 11.84 39.11
C GLY A 440 -3.04 10.85 39.46
N ALA A 441 -2.65 9.94 38.55
CA ALA A 441 -1.45 9.12 38.75
C ALA A 441 -0.18 9.97 38.96
N ASN A 442 0.71 9.50 39.84
CA ASN A 442 2.02 10.09 40.08
C ASN A 442 3.09 9.54 39.13
N VAL A 443 4.24 10.23 39.06
CA VAL A 443 5.33 9.86 38.15
C VAL A 443 5.88 8.47 38.45
N GLU A 444 5.94 8.07 39.73
CA GLU A 444 6.43 6.77 40.16
C GLU A 444 5.57 5.61 39.62
N ALA A 445 4.24 5.75 39.60
CA ALA A 445 3.35 4.75 39.03
C ALA A 445 3.52 4.63 37.50
N ALA A 446 3.70 5.75 36.81
CA ALA A 446 3.93 5.78 35.37
C ALA A 446 5.32 5.20 34.99
N LEU A 447 6.37 5.55 35.74
CA LEU A 447 7.70 4.95 35.60
C LEU A 447 7.69 3.44 35.88
N ALA A 448 6.97 3.00 36.92
CA ALA A 448 6.80 1.57 37.19
C ALA A 448 6.03 0.85 36.07
N ALA A 449 5.09 1.51 35.41
CA ALA A 449 4.39 0.97 34.24
C ALA A 449 5.32 0.80 33.04
N VAL A 450 6.11 1.82 32.69
CA VAL A 450 7.14 1.72 31.63
C VAL A 450 8.18 0.65 31.98
N GLY A 451 8.62 0.58 33.24
CA GLY A 451 9.53 -0.46 33.72
C GLY A 451 9.01 -1.88 33.52
N ARG A 452 7.70 -2.13 33.73
CA ARG A 452 7.07 -3.42 33.41
C ARG A 452 7.09 -3.73 31.91
N LEU A 453 6.86 -2.73 31.04
CA LEU A 453 6.90 -2.91 29.58
C LEU A 453 8.33 -3.13 29.05
N ASN A 454 9.33 -2.50 29.66
CA ASN A 454 10.73 -2.76 29.39
C ASN A 454 11.09 -4.22 29.73
N ALA A 455 10.65 -4.70 30.90
CA ALA A 455 10.89 -6.05 31.36
C ALA A 455 10.08 -7.15 30.63
N ASP A 456 8.92 -6.83 30.04
CA ASP A 456 8.11 -7.84 29.32
C ASP A 456 8.80 -8.28 28.02
N PRO A 457 9.23 -9.55 27.88
CA PRO A 457 9.82 -10.07 26.65
C PRO A 457 8.85 -10.03 25.47
N ASN A 458 7.54 -9.99 25.73
CA ASN A 458 6.52 -9.97 24.69
C ASN A 458 6.30 -8.60 24.04
N VAL A 459 6.94 -7.54 24.54
CA VAL A 459 6.84 -6.16 24.04
C VAL A 459 8.11 -5.81 23.26
N ASP A 460 7.98 -5.49 21.97
CA ASP A 460 9.08 -5.09 21.09
C ASP A 460 9.27 -3.57 21.00
N ALA A 461 8.18 -2.81 21.16
CA ALA A 461 8.14 -1.36 21.04
C ALA A 461 7.29 -0.74 22.14
N VAL A 462 7.72 0.40 22.69
CA VAL A 462 6.99 1.20 23.69
C VAL A 462 6.79 2.61 23.15
N LEU A 463 5.53 3.04 23.08
CA LEU A 463 5.11 4.40 22.80
C LEU A 463 4.51 5.02 24.06
N ILE A 464 4.93 6.24 24.41
CA ILE A 464 4.25 7.07 25.40
C ILE A 464 3.47 8.13 24.62
N GLU A 465 2.14 8.03 24.65
CA GLU A 465 1.25 8.86 23.86
C GLU A 465 0.96 10.20 24.57
N LEU A 466 0.90 11.29 23.80
CA LEU A 466 0.64 12.65 24.30
C LEU A 466 -0.77 13.15 23.90
N PRO A 467 -1.34 14.11 24.65
CA PRO A 467 -0.84 14.64 25.93
C PRO A 467 -0.85 13.64 27.10
N LEU A 468 0.05 13.90 28.04
CA LEU A 468 0.05 13.31 29.38
C LEU A 468 -0.86 14.14 30.29
N PRO A 469 -1.40 13.58 31.39
CA PRO A 469 -2.23 14.32 32.34
C PRO A 469 -1.45 15.49 32.95
N ALA A 470 -2.15 16.50 33.48
CA ALA A 470 -1.50 17.67 34.06
C ALA A 470 -0.42 17.30 35.10
N SER A 471 -0.67 16.27 35.93
CA SER A 471 0.26 15.75 36.94
C SER A 471 1.58 15.21 36.39
N LEU A 472 1.61 14.71 35.15
CA LEU A 472 2.79 14.09 34.53
C LEU A 472 3.41 14.94 33.43
N SER A 473 2.76 16.04 33.02
CA SER A 473 3.22 16.94 31.96
C SER A 473 4.69 17.40 32.15
N GLY A 474 5.06 17.78 33.38
CA GLY A 474 6.43 18.17 33.77
C GLY A 474 7.45 17.02 33.77
N HIS A 475 6.99 15.77 33.83
CA HIS A 475 7.80 14.55 33.90
C HIS A 475 7.97 13.85 32.55
N SER A 476 7.44 14.39 31.45
CA SER A 476 7.56 13.84 30.09
C SER A 476 9.00 13.43 29.72
N ALA A 477 10.00 14.24 30.06
CA ALA A 477 11.41 13.94 29.79
C ALA A 477 11.96 12.75 30.59
N GLU A 478 11.52 12.59 31.84
CA GLU A 478 11.87 11.48 32.73
C GLU A 478 11.22 10.18 32.24
N LEU A 479 9.95 10.25 31.83
CA LEU A 479 9.22 9.15 31.22
C LEU A 479 9.86 8.68 29.91
N PHE A 480 10.20 9.57 28.98
CA PHE A 480 10.91 9.19 27.74
C PHE A 480 12.31 8.60 28.02
N ALA A 481 13.01 9.09 29.05
CA ALA A 481 14.30 8.55 29.47
C ALA A 481 14.20 7.20 30.21
N SER A 482 13.00 6.79 30.62
CA SER A 482 12.75 5.48 31.27
C SER A 482 12.44 4.36 30.28
N ILE A 483 12.16 4.66 29.01
CA ILE A 483 11.97 3.65 27.95
C ILE A 483 13.31 2.96 27.68
N ASP A 484 13.34 1.62 27.63
CA ASP A 484 14.52 0.90 27.15
C ASP A 484 14.83 1.34 25.72
N PRO A 485 16.06 1.84 25.41
CA PRO A 485 16.40 2.31 24.07
C PRO A 485 16.00 1.31 22.98
N ARG A 486 16.20 0.01 23.21
CA ARG A 486 15.90 -1.05 22.22
C ARG A 486 14.42 -1.14 21.84
N LYS A 487 13.52 -0.62 22.68
CA LYS A 487 12.07 -0.55 22.47
C LYS A 487 11.58 0.86 22.12
N ASP A 488 12.47 1.85 22.03
CA ASP A 488 12.14 3.24 21.72
C ASP A 488 11.76 3.40 20.23
N VAL A 489 10.45 3.36 19.97
CA VAL A 489 9.86 3.37 18.62
C VAL A 489 9.74 4.77 18.00
N GLU A 490 9.91 5.80 18.83
CA GLU A 490 9.89 7.22 18.42
C GLU A 490 11.28 7.86 18.49
N GLY A 491 12.34 7.17 18.93
CA GLY A 491 13.68 7.74 19.04
C GLY A 491 13.79 8.89 20.06
N VAL A 492 12.92 8.90 21.08
CA VAL A 492 12.77 9.97 22.08
C VAL A 492 13.72 9.82 23.28
N HIS A 493 14.24 8.62 23.50
CA HIS A 493 15.21 8.37 24.56
C HIS A 493 16.52 9.12 24.26
N PRO A 494 17.21 9.74 25.25
CA PRO A 494 18.40 10.56 25.00
C PRO A 494 19.52 9.87 24.22
N VAL A 495 19.71 8.56 24.43
CA VAL A 495 20.69 7.75 23.67
C VAL A 495 20.31 7.60 22.21
N SER A 496 19.03 7.33 21.90
CA SER A 496 18.50 7.23 20.53
C SER A 496 18.66 8.55 19.78
N ALA A 497 18.35 9.67 20.46
CA ALA A 497 18.56 11.01 19.92
C ALA A 497 20.05 11.33 19.67
N ALA A 498 20.95 10.93 20.57
CA ALA A 498 22.40 11.10 20.40
C ALA A 498 22.96 10.24 19.25
N ALA A 499 22.48 9.00 19.11
CA ALA A 499 22.81 8.10 18.01
C ALA A 499 22.38 8.69 16.65
N ARG A 500 21.12 9.14 16.55
CA ARG A 500 20.56 9.79 15.35
C ARG A 500 21.33 11.04 14.93
N ARG A 501 21.87 11.82 15.87
CA ARG A 501 22.72 12.99 15.59
C ARG A 501 24.18 12.64 15.25
N GLY A 502 24.58 11.36 15.29
CA GLY A 502 25.99 10.96 15.11
C GLY A 502 26.93 11.40 16.23
N HIS A 503 26.39 11.75 17.41
CA HIS A 503 27.15 12.29 18.55
C HIS A 503 27.63 11.21 19.54
N LEU A 504 27.44 9.92 19.23
CA LEU A 504 28.01 8.81 20.02
C LEU A 504 29.38 8.41 19.49
N PRO A 505 30.47 8.58 20.25
CA PRO A 505 31.81 8.21 19.81
C PRO A 505 32.13 6.73 20.08
N GLY A 506 32.47 6.00 19.01
CA GLY A 506 33.51 4.97 19.07
C GLY A 506 33.11 3.49 19.04
N PRO A 507 34.11 2.58 18.99
CA PRO A 507 33.91 1.17 18.62
C PRO A 507 33.30 0.28 19.72
N GLY A 508 32.88 0.85 20.85
CA GLY A 508 32.46 0.12 22.05
C GLY A 508 31.02 -0.41 22.00
N LEU A 509 30.17 0.11 21.11
CA LEU A 509 28.75 -0.26 21.00
C LEU A 509 28.47 -1.19 19.81
N LYS A 510 29.18 -2.32 19.74
CA LYS A 510 28.76 -3.47 18.92
C LYS A 510 27.48 -4.08 19.52
N GLY A 511 26.34 -3.56 19.07
CA GLY A 511 25.00 -3.87 19.58
C GLY A 511 24.13 -2.65 19.93
N ALA A 512 24.51 -1.43 19.54
CA ALA A 512 23.58 -0.30 19.60
C ALA A 512 22.39 -0.51 18.64
N GLN A 513 21.21 -0.09 19.09
CA GLN A 513 19.96 -0.04 18.35
C GLN A 513 20.14 0.68 16.98
N PRO A 514 19.43 0.26 15.91
CA PRO A 514 19.35 1.07 14.69
C PRO A 514 18.80 2.47 15.04
N PRO A 515 19.34 3.56 14.48
CA PRO A 515 18.87 4.90 14.80
C PRO A 515 17.43 5.10 14.31
N VAL A 516 16.47 5.00 15.24
CA VAL A 516 15.06 5.29 14.97
C VAL A 516 14.88 6.80 14.83
N MET A 517 14.29 7.22 13.72
CA MET A 517 13.88 8.60 13.52
C MET A 517 12.45 8.77 14.07
N PRO A 518 12.14 9.85 14.80
CA PRO A 518 10.77 10.12 15.23
C PRO A 518 9.80 10.12 14.05
N THR A 519 8.63 9.50 14.21
CA THR A 519 7.74 9.11 13.10
C THR A 519 7.21 10.31 12.34
N CYS A 520 6.97 11.44 13.02
CA CYS A 520 6.66 12.71 12.41
C CYS A 520 7.78 13.21 11.47
N ALA A 521 9.05 13.13 11.90
CA ALA A 521 10.18 13.59 11.09
C ALA A 521 10.43 12.66 9.89
N ALA A 522 10.32 11.34 10.11
CA ALA A 522 10.38 10.35 9.05
C ALA A 522 9.20 10.51 8.06
N GLY A 523 8.01 10.87 8.53
CA GLY A 523 6.83 11.14 7.70
C GLY A 523 6.98 12.40 6.86
N VAL A 524 7.50 13.49 7.44
CA VAL A 524 7.85 14.71 6.69
C VAL A 524 8.85 14.39 5.57
N LEU A 525 9.93 13.64 5.87
CA LEU A 525 10.90 13.25 4.84
C LEU A 525 10.28 12.32 3.78
N ALA A 526 9.46 11.34 4.17
CA ALA A 526 8.83 10.43 3.21
C ALA A 526 7.93 11.16 2.20
N LEU A 527 7.17 12.17 2.64
CA LEU A 527 6.33 12.98 1.73
C LEU A 527 7.15 13.92 0.84
N LEU A 528 8.28 14.43 1.32
CA LEU A 528 9.21 15.24 0.52
C LEU A 528 9.92 14.37 -0.53
N ASP A 529 10.33 13.15 -0.17
CA ASP A 529 10.96 12.17 -1.05
C ASP A 529 9.98 11.67 -2.13
N ASP A 530 8.75 11.28 -1.75
CA ASP A 530 7.70 10.85 -2.68
C ASP A 530 7.28 11.99 -3.65
N ALA A 531 7.42 13.26 -3.23
CA ALA A 531 7.22 14.44 -4.06
C ALA A 531 8.45 14.88 -4.87
N GLY A 532 9.60 14.19 -4.73
CA GLY A 532 10.84 14.49 -5.46
C GLY A 532 11.51 15.81 -5.04
N VAL A 533 11.39 16.22 -3.78
CA VAL A 533 11.92 17.48 -3.26
C VAL A 533 13.39 17.33 -2.87
N GLU A 534 14.29 17.82 -3.72
CA GLU A 534 15.71 17.95 -3.38
C GLU A 534 15.91 18.95 -2.24
N LEU A 535 16.50 18.51 -1.12
CA LEU A 535 16.72 19.31 0.09
C LEU A 535 18.11 19.97 0.17
N GLU A 536 19.10 19.45 -0.55
CA GLU A 536 20.48 19.94 -0.47
C GLU A 536 20.58 21.40 -0.93
N GLY A 537 21.13 22.26 -0.06
CA GLY A 537 21.26 23.70 -0.31
C GLY A 537 19.95 24.50 -0.29
N LYS A 538 18.79 23.87 -0.07
CA LYS A 538 17.49 24.57 0.06
C LYS A 538 17.35 25.26 1.40
N VAL A 539 16.57 26.34 1.44
CA VAL A 539 16.14 26.95 2.71
C VAL A 539 14.87 26.27 3.20
N ALA A 540 14.92 25.68 4.39
CA ALA A 540 13.76 25.09 5.05
C ALA A 540 13.39 25.89 6.31
N THR A 541 12.11 26.22 6.50
CA THR A 541 11.60 26.90 7.70
C THR A 541 10.66 25.99 8.48
N VAL A 542 11.04 25.64 9.70
CA VAL A 542 10.25 24.80 10.61
C VAL A 542 9.57 25.67 11.66
N LEU A 543 8.25 25.62 11.71
CA LEU A 543 7.41 26.34 12.68
C LEU A 543 6.98 25.38 13.79
N GLY A 544 7.49 25.63 14.99
CA GLY A 544 7.31 24.84 16.20
C GLY A 544 8.60 24.10 16.60
N ARG A 545 8.85 24.02 17.92
CA ARG A 545 10.12 23.54 18.49
C ARG A 545 9.92 22.45 19.54
N SER A 546 8.84 21.68 19.43
CA SER A 546 8.55 20.57 20.34
C SER A 546 9.64 19.50 20.29
N ARG A 547 9.86 18.80 21.42
CA ARG A 547 10.88 17.74 21.52
C ARG A 547 10.57 16.53 20.65
N LEU A 548 9.28 16.21 20.44
CA LEU A 548 8.84 15.07 19.64
C LEU A 548 8.85 15.35 18.13
N HIS A 549 8.45 16.55 17.69
CA HIS A 549 8.21 16.83 16.28
C HIS A 549 9.18 17.89 15.74
N GLY A 550 9.15 19.10 16.29
CA GLY A 550 9.84 20.25 15.69
C GLY A 550 11.36 20.15 15.69
N ILE A 551 11.95 19.73 16.81
CA ILE A 551 13.41 19.55 16.92
C ILE A 551 13.89 18.40 16.02
N PRO A 552 13.25 17.20 16.03
CA PRO A 552 13.58 16.13 15.10
C PRO A 552 13.43 16.48 13.62
N VAL A 553 12.35 17.16 13.21
CA VAL A 553 12.16 17.63 11.83
C VAL A 553 13.28 18.58 11.42
N THR A 554 13.63 19.54 12.28
CA THR A 554 14.74 20.49 12.05
C THR A 554 16.06 19.75 11.78
N GLU A 555 16.36 18.73 12.58
CA GLU A 555 17.60 17.93 12.44
C GLU A 555 17.58 16.99 11.23
N ALA A 556 16.42 16.40 10.91
CA ALA A 556 16.25 15.51 9.78
C ALA A 556 16.43 16.25 8.43
N LEU A 557 15.90 17.47 8.32
CA LEU A 557 16.09 18.35 7.16
C LEU A 557 17.56 18.81 7.05
N ALA A 558 18.18 19.21 8.17
CA ALA A 558 19.59 19.61 8.19
C ALA A 558 20.54 18.46 7.79
N ALA A 559 20.24 17.23 8.25
CA ALA A 559 20.99 16.02 7.86
C ALA A 559 20.85 15.67 6.36
N ARG A 560 19.85 16.21 5.67
CA ARG A 560 19.65 16.11 4.21
C ARG A 560 20.24 17.31 3.43
N GLY A 561 21.07 18.12 4.09
CA GLY A 561 21.79 19.24 3.47
C GLY A 561 21.00 20.55 3.35
N ALA A 562 19.81 20.65 3.97
CA ALA A 562 19.03 21.89 3.97
C ALA A 562 19.59 22.94 4.95
N VAL A 563 19.50 24.21 4.60
CA VAL A 563 19.71 25.35 5.49
C VAL A 563 18.42 25.59 6.28
N VAL A 564 18.40 25.18 7.54
CA VAL A 564 17.15 25.17 8.33
C VAL A 564 17.04 26.37 9.27
N VAL A 565 15.92 27.09 9.18
CA VAL A 565 15.48 28.13 10.12
C VAL A 565 14.38 27.55 11.00
N SER A 566 14.46 27.70 12.32
CA SER A 566 13.47 27.19 13.28
C SER A 566 12.86 28.33 14.09
N ALA A 567 11.53 28.43 14.08
CA ALA A 567 10.75 29.41 14.82
C ALA A 567 9.73 28.71 15.73
N ASP A 568 9.19 29.43 16.71
CA ASP A 568 8.11 28.98 17.59
C ASP A 568 6.87 29.84 17.37
N ALA A 569 5.67 29.37 17.72
CA ALA A 569 4.43 30.16 17.64
C ALA A 569 4.51 31.49 18.41
N ARG A 570 5.33 31.53 19.49
CA ARG A 570 5.57 32.75 20.28
C ARG A 570 6.57 33.74 19.64
N ALA A 571 7.18 33.40 18.51
CA ALA A 571 8.12 34.29 17.83
C ALA A 571 7.40 35.48 17.20
N ALA A 572 8.06 36.64 17.13
CA ALA A 572 7.49 37.84 16.53
C ALA A 572 7.06 37.60 15.08
N ALA A 573 5.77 37.77 14.78
CA ALA A 573 5.16 37.42 13.49
C ALA A 573 5.90 38.00 12.26
N ALA A 574 6.41 39.23 12.35
CA ALA A 574 7.18 39.88 11.28
C ALA A 574 8.57 39.24 11.02
N SER A 575 9.11 38.49 11.97
CA SER A 575 10.31 37.67 11.80
C SER A 575 9.97 36.28 11.26
N THR A 576 8.90 35.65 11.77
CA THR A 576 8.38 34.37 11.27
C THR A 576 7.98 34.46 9.79
N ALA A 577 7.23 35.49 9.41
CA ALA A 577 6.85 35.75 8.03
C ALA A 577 8.04 35.99 7.10
N ARG A 578 9.13 36.63 7.57
CA ARG A 578 10.38 36.76 6.80
C ARG A 578 11.09 35.42 6.59
N ALA A 579 11.14 34.57 7.62
CA ALA A 579 11.71 33.23 7.51
C ALA A 579 10.91 32.33 6.55
N VAL A 580 9.57 32.44 6.56
CA VAL A 580 8.70 31.73 5.61
C VAL A 580 8.83 32.29 4.18
N GLY A 581 8.96 33.61 4.01
CA GLY A 581 9.06 34.25 2.70
C GLY A 581 10.34 33.97 1.90
N ILE A 582 11.41 33.50 2.54
CA ILE A 582 12.62 33.05 1.86
C ILE A 582 12.65 31.54 1.58
N ALA A 583 11.84 30.76 2.30
CA ALA A 583 11.93 29.31 2.33
C ALA A 583 11.50 28.65 1.01
N ASP A 584 12.22 27.59 0.62
CA ASP A 584 11.83 26.66 -0.42
C ASP A 584 10.93 25.54 0.16
N VAL A 585 11.14 25.18 1.43
CA VAL A 585 10.31 24.22 2.19
C VAL A 585 9.84 24.86 3.50
N VAL A 586 8.55 24.75 3.82
CA VAL A 586 7.97 25.18 5.11
C VAL A 586 7.38 23.96 5.80
N VAL A 587 7.69 23.71 7.07
CA VAL A 587 7.04 22.66 7.86
C VAL A 587 6.34 23.30 9.05
N ALA A 588 5.02 23.14 9.16
CA ALA A 588 4.21 23.74 10.21
C ALA A 588 3.69 22.68 11.19
N LEU A 589 4.10 22.77 12.44
CA LEU A 589 3.82 21.80 13.50
C LEU A 589 3.62 22.47 14.88
N THR A 590 3.10 23.71 14.88
CA THR A 590 2.82 24.52 16.07
C THR A 590 1.57 24.10 16.83
N GLY A 591 0.55 23.57 16.15
CA GLY A 591 -0.78 23.36 16.75
C GLY A 591 -1.51 24.68 17.04
N VAL A 592 -1.26 25.72 16.25
CA VAL A 592 -1.80 27.07 16.37
C VAL A 592 -2.23 27.53 14.98
N PRO A 593 -3.52 27.68 14.70
CA PRO A 593 -4.02 28.07 13.38
C PRO A 593 -3.50 29.43 12.90
N ASP A 594 -3.42 29.58 11.58
CA ASP A 594 -3.02 30.82 10.89
C ASP A 594 -1.69 31.44 11.40
N VAL A 595 -0.72 30.58 11.78
CA VAL A 595 0.58 31.00 12.38
C VAL A 595 1.39 31.95 11.49
N VAL A 596 1.16 31.92 10.17
CA VAL A 596 1.66 32.90 9.21
C VAL A 596 0.60 33.23 8.14
N PRO A 597 0.53 34.48 7.65
CA PRO A 597 -0.34 34.83 6.53
C PRO A 597 0.12 34.11 5.25
N VAL A 598 -0.82 33.65 4.44
CA VAL A 598 -0.57 32.89 3.20
C VAL A 598 0.23 33.70 2.19
N GLU A 599 0.12 35.01 2.22
CA GLU A 599 0.84 35.95 1.37
C GLU A 599 2.35 35.96 1.66
N ALA A 600 2.75 35.60 2.88
CA ALA A 600 4.15 35.44 3.25
C ALA A 600 4.76 34.13 2.72
N ILE A 601 3.95 33.16 2.27
CA ILE A 601 4.47 31.92 1.68
C ILE A 601 5.01 32.21 0.28
N ARG A 602 6.30 31.89 0.09
CA ARG A 602 7.00 32.04 -1.19
C ARG A 602 6.29 31.24 -2.28
N PRO A 603 5.96 31.85 -3.44
CA PRO A 603 5.37 31.10 -4.56
C PRO A 603 6.29 29.95 -5.01
N LYS A 604 5.71 28.74 -5.15
CA LYS A 604 6.41 27.47 -5.43
C LYS A 604 7.22 26.88 -4.26
N ALA A 605 7.03 27.36 -3.04
CA ALA A 605 7.47 26.60 -1.86
C ALA A 605 6.73 25.24 -1.78
N VAL A 606 7.29 24.33 -1.00
CA VAL A 606 6.63 23.10 -0.53
C VAL A 606 6.25 23.31 0.94
N VAL A 607 5.00 23.02 1.32
CA VAL A 607 4.44 23.29 2.65
C VAL A 607 3.93 21.98 3.26
N VAL A 608 4.63 21.49 4.27
CA VAL A 608 4.24 20.29 5.02
C VAL A 608 3.54 20.73 6.30
N VAL A 609 2.22 20.65 6.31
CA VAL A 609 1.38 20.95 7.48
C VAL A 609 1.15 19.67 8.26
N VAL A 610 1.59 19.68 9.51
CA VAL A 610 1.45 18.60 10.50
C VAL A 610 0.53 19.03 11.63
N GLY A 611 0.66 20.29 12.08
CA GLY A 611 -0.08 20.83 13.21
C GLY A 611 -1.40 21.49 12.81
N GLY A 612 -2.35 21.41 13.73
CA GLY A 612 -3.64 22.08 13.68
C GLY A 612 -4.39 21.90 15.00
N GLU A 613 -5.44 22.67 15.16
CA GLU A 613 -6.31 22.70 16.34
C GLU A 613 -7.69 22.12 15.97
N PHE A 614 -8.19 21.16 16.74
CA PHE A 614 -9.58 20.72 16.64
C PHE A 614 -10.45 21.64 17.51
N SER A 615 -11.54 22.13 16.94
CA SER A 615 -12.41 23.13 17.57
C SER A 615 -13.87 22.91 17.17
N PRO A 616 -14.86 23.29 17.98
CA PRO A 616 -16.25 23.31 17.55
C PRO A 616 -16.46 24.24 16.35
N GLY A 617 -17.17 23.74 15.33
CA GLY A 617 -17.65 24.48 14.17
C GLY A 617 -18.95 25.25 14.46
N GLU A 618 -19.42 26.00 13.47
CA GLU A 618 -20.67 26.78 13.58
C GLU A 618 -21.92 25.89 13.79
N SER A 619 -21.84 24.62 13.39
CA SER A 619 -22.87 23.58 13.58
C SER A 619 -22.60 22.65 14.78
N ASN A 620 -21.66 23.02 15.67
CA ASN A 620 -21.19 22.17 16.79
C ASN A 620 -20.50 20.86 16.37
N ASP A 621 -20.15 20.73 15.10
CA ASP A 621 -19.31 19.68 14.51
C ASP A 621 -17.82 19.90 14.83
N LEU A 622 -16.99 18.85 14.77
CA LEU A 622 -15.57 18.97 15.11
C LEU A 622 -14.74 19.42 13.90
N VAL A 623 -14.31 20.67 13.88
CA VAL A 623 -13.56 21.30 12.77
C VAL A 623 -12.06 21.36 13.07
N LEU A 624 -11.24 20.78 12.18
CA LEU A 624 -9.77 20.87 12.22
C LEU A 624 -9.27 22.13 11.51
N ARG A 625 -8.67 23.04 12.27
CA ARG A 625 -8.04 24.27 11.78
C ARG A 625 -6.52 24.06 11.66
N PRO A 626 -5.94 23.98 10.46
CA PRO A 626 -4.50 23.76 10.28
C PRO A 626 -3.65 24.99 10.66
N ASP A 627 -2.39 24.76 11.05
CA ASP A 627 -1.40 25.81 11.29
C ASP A 627 -1.27 26.80 10.12
N ILE A 628 -1.29 26.25 8.89
CA ILE A 628 -1.33 27.02 7.65
C ILE A 628 -2.61 26.60 6.90
N PRO A 629 -3.50 27.54 6.55
CA PRO A 629 -4.78 27.24 5.92
C PRO A 629 -4.62 26.69 4.50
N HIS A 630 -5.46 25.71 4.15
CA HIS A 630 -5.51 25.03 2.84
C HIS A 630 -5.48 25.95 1.61
N LYS A 631 -5.97 27.19 1.73
CA LYS A 631 -5.89 28.24 0.69
C LYS A 631 -4.43 28.57 0.25
N ALA A 632 -3.42 28.16 1.02
CA ALA A 632 -2.01 28.24 0.64
C ALA A 632 -1.64 27.37 -0.57
N SER A 633 -2.40 26.30 -0.85
CA SER A 633 -2.26 25.46 -2.05
C SER A 633 -2.31 26.26 -3.37
N ALA A 634 -3.00 27.40 -3.39
CA ALA A 634 -3.04 28.31 -4.54
C ALA A 634 -1.68 28.95 -4.89
N ARG A 635 -0.67 28.86 -4.01
CA ARG A 635 0.65 29.49 -4.14
C ARG A 635 1.82 28.52 -3.96
N ALA A 636 1.61 27.37 -3.32
CA ALA A 636 2.65 26.45 -2.87
C ALA A 636 2.16 25.00 -2.93
N ALA A 637 3.06 24.06 -3.21
CA ALA A 637 2.72 22.63 -3.08
C ALA A 637 2.51 22.32 -1.59
N MET A 638 1.50 21.54 -1.21
CA MET A 638 1.11 21.42 0.21
C MET A 638 0.55 20.04 0.58
N THR A 639 0.83 19.57 1.80
CA THR A 639 0.12 18.40 2.38
C THR A 639 -1.28 18.80 2.87
N PRO A 640 -2.31 17.97 2.69
CA PRO A 640 -3.60 18.20 3.33
C PRO A 640 -3.49 18.00 4.84
N LEU A 641 -4.36 18.66 5.60
CA LEU A 641 -4.64 18.34 7.00
C LEU A 641 -6.17 18.20 7.19
N PRO A 642 -6.69 17.04 7.63
CA PRO A 642 -5.96 15.81 7.95
C PRO A 642 -5.37 15.15 6.67
N HIS A 643 -4.86 13.92 6.81
CA HIS A 643 -4.42 13.06 5.69
C HIS A 643 -3.02 13.30 5.09
N GLY A 644 -2.27 14.32 5.55
CA GLY A 644 -0.85 14.52 5.24
C GLY A 644 0.10 13.65 6.09
N VAL A 645 0.84 14.28 7.01
CA VAL A 645 1.84 13.55 7.82
C VAL A 645 1.22 12.52 8.77
N GLY A 646 -0.02 12.72 9.25
CA GLY A 646 -0.70 11.83 10.21
C GLY A 646 -0.75 10.35 9.82
N PRO A 647 -1.41 9.97 8.70
CA PRO A 647 -1.43 8.58 8.23
C PRO A 647 -0.04 7.99 8.02
N THR A 648 0.86 8.79 7.43
CA THR A 648 2.25 8.40 7.13
C THR A 648 3.03 8.07 8.41
N ALA A 649 2.92 8.92 9.43
CA ALA A 649 3.56 8.74 10.73
C ALA A 649 3.05 7.49 11.47
N VAL A 650 1.73 7.21 11.42
CA VAL A 650 1.16 6.00 12.02
C VAL A 650 1.66 4.73 11.32
N GLN A 651 1.80 4.74 10.00
CA GLN A 651 2.39 3.58 9.30
C GLN A 651 3.89 3.43 9.57
N LEU A 652 4.62 4.54 9.76
CA LEU A 652 6.03 4.52 10.19
C LEU A 652 6.21 4.00 11.62
N LEU A 653 5.31 4.35 12.57
CA LEU A 653 5.29 3.81 13.93
C LEU A 653 5.20 2.27 13.93
N LEU A 654 4.30 1.73 13.09
CA LEU A 654 4.13 0.29 12.92
C LEU A 654 5.32 -0.35 12.21
N LEU A 655 5.88 0.32 11.20
CA LEU A 655 7.10 -0.12 10.51
C LEU A 655 8.31 -0.15 11.44
N HIS A 656 8.48 0.86 12.30
CA HIS A 656 9.52 0.90 13.32
C HIS A 656 9.33 -0.22 14.34
N THR A 657 8.10 -0.49 14.78
CA THR A 657 7.79 -1.65 15.64
C THR A 657 8.27 -2.96 15.01
N ALA A 658 7.94 -3.19 13.74
CA ALA A 658 8.36 -4.39 13.02
C ALA A 658 9.89 -4.45 12.81
N LYS A 659 10.53 -3.31 12.53
CA LYS A 659 12.00 -3.22 12.34
C LYS A 659 12.79 -3.37 13.64
N LEU A 660 12.28 -2.88 14.77
CA LEU A 660 12.87 -3.13 16.10
C LEU A 660 12.75 -4.61 16.47
N ALA A 661 11.58 -5.22 16.24
CA ALA A 661 11.38 -6.64 16.45
C ALA A 661 12.33 -7.51 15.58
N ALA A 662 12.54 -7.13 14.31
CA ALA A 662 13.51 -7.76 13.42
C ALA A 662 14.94 -7.63 13.94
N TRP A 663 15.39 -6.40 14.24
CA TRP A 663 16.75 -6.15 14.72
C TRP A 663 17.06 -6.87 16.04
N CYS A 664 16.11 -6.87 16.98
CA CYS A 664 16.22 -7.62 18.23
C CYS A 664 16.44 -9.11 17.97
N LEU A 665 15.68 -9.70 17.04
CA LEU A 665 15.85 -11.10 16.64
C LEU A 665 17.21 -11.36 15.97
N ASP A 666 17.69 -10.45 15.12
CA ASP A 666 18.99 -10.58 14.47
C ASP A 666 20.15 -10.52 15.49
N GLN A 667 20.07 -9.66 16.50
CA GLN A 667 21.05 -9.59 17.59
C GLN A 667 21.05 -10.84 18.49
N GLU A 668 19.87 -11.41 18.75
CA GLU A 668 19.76 -12.67 19.50
C GLU A 668 20.30 -13.86 18.70
N LEU A 669 19.99 -13.95 17.39
CA LEU A 669 20.56 -14.94 16.48
C LEU A 669 22.07 -14.83 16.41
N GLU A 670 22.61 -13.61 16.31
CA GLU A 670 24.06 -13.40 16.32
C GLU A 670 24.69 -13.85 17.65
N ALA A 671 24.07 -13.53 18.78
CA ALA A 671 24.53 -13.97 20.10
C ALA A 671 24.44 -15.51 20.27
N ALA A 672 23.39 -16.15 19.78
CA ALA A 672 23.24 -17.61 19.77
C ALA A 672 24.31 -18.28 18.89
N GLN A 673 24.56 -17.76 17.68
CA GLN A 673 25.63 -18.25 16.81
C GLN A 673 27.02 -18.00 17.39
N GLN A 674 27.25 -16.88 18.07
CA GLN A 674 28.50 -16.60 18.78
C GLN A 674 28.68 -17.57 19.96
N TRP A 675 27.62 -17.88 20.70
CA TRP A 675 27.63 -18.91 21.75
C TRP A 675 27.98 -20.29 21.18
N GLU A 676 27.32 -20.72 20.10
CA GLU A 676 27.60 -21.97 19.42
C GLU A 676 29.05 -22.02 18.90
N LYS A 677 29.59 -20.93 18.34
CA LYS A 677 31.00 -20.80 17.93
C LYS A 677 31.97 -20.85 19.12
N MET A 678 31.70 -20.15 20.21
CA MET A 678 32.51 -20.24 21.44
C MET A 678 32.47 -21.67 22.04
N CYS A 679 31.41 -22.42 21.79
CA CYS A 679 31.18 -23.75 22.31
C CYS A 679 31.59 -24.90 21.38
N SER A 680 31.83 -24.64 20.09
CA SER A 680 32.32 -25.63 19.12
C SER A 680 33.85 -25.72 19.13
N VAL A 681 34.34 -26.44 20.14
CA VAL A 681 35.63 -27.17 20.23
C VAL A 681 36.93 -26.39 19.93
N GLN A 682 37.83 -26.31 20.92
CA GLN A 682 39.26 -26.10 20.64
C GLN A 682 39.87 -27.38 20.03
N SER A 683 39.76 -27.53 18.71
CA SER A 683 40.52 -28.50 17.93
C SER A 683 41.31 -27.79 16.84
N GLN A 684 42.44 -27.17 17.23
CA GLN A 684 43.63 -26.94 16.40
C GLN A 684 44.70 -26.16 17.18
N ASN A 685 45.59 -26.87 17.85
CA ASN A 685 46.98 -27.00 17.40
C ASN A 685 47.76 -27.99 18.28
N GLU A 686 48.84 -28.52 17.71
CA GLU A 686 49.74 -29.55 18.25
C GLU A 686 49.22 -31.00 18.17
N GLY A 687 50.00 -31.83 17.47
CA GLY A 687 49.67 -33.21 17.16
C GLY A 687 49.91 -34.15 18.36
N THR A 688 48.93 -34.24 19.25
CA THR A 688 48.75 -35.38 20.16
C THR A 688 47.27 -35.64 20.39
N SER A 689 46.92 -36.90 20.64
CA SER A 689 45.58 -37.35 21.02
C SER A 689 45.11 -36.67 22.32
N GLY A 690 44.06 -35.84 22.25
CA GLY A 690 43.45 -35.28 23.46
C GLY A 690 42.44 -34.15 23.20
N LEU A 691 41.15 -34.49 23.13
CA LEU A 691 40.09 -33.51 23.35
C LEU A 691 40.14 -33.04 24.82
N LYS A 692 40.58 -31.81 25.08
CA LYS A 692 40.59 -31.25 26.44
C LYS A 692 39.15 -30.91 26.88
N PRO A 693 38.68 -31.39 28.05
CA PRO A 693 37.36 -31.02 28.57
C PRO A 693 37.26 -29.52 28.89
N ILE A 694 36.07 -28.95 28.69
CA ILE A 694 35.75 -27.60 29.18
C ILE A 694 35.49 -27.68 30.69
N THR A 695 36.20 -26.88 31.49
CA THR A 695 36.03 -26.83 32.95
C THR A 695 34.76 -26.06 33.35
N ASP A 696 34.24 -26.30 34.56
CA ASP A 696 33.08 -25.55 35.06
C ASP A 696 33.38 -24.05 35.22
N GLU A 697 34.64 -23.68 35.47
CA GLU A 697 35.12 -22.30 35.51
C GLU A 697 35.09 -21.64 34.11
N GLN A 698 35.49 -22.37 33.06
CA GLN A 698 35.34 -21.91 31.67
C GLN A 698 33.86 -21.79 31.26
N MET A 699 32.97 -22.67 31.75
CA MET A 699 31.53 -22.52 31.57
C MET A 699 30.98 -21.29 32.30
N ALA A 700 31.45 -21.00 33.52
CA ALA A 700 31.04 -19.82 34.28
C ALA A 700 31.40 -18.50 33.57
N VAL A 701 32.61 -18.41 32.98
CA VAL A 701 33.02 -17.25 32.17
C VAL A 701 32.12 -17.07 30.95
N ARG A 702 31.75 -18.17 30.27
CA ARG A 702 30.83 -18.13 29.11
C ARG A 702 29.42 -17.70 29.53
N TRP A 703 28.91 -18.23 30.64
CA TRP A 703 27.64 -17.80 31.23
C TRP A 703 27.64 -16.33 31.67
N SER A 704 28.79 -15.78 32.07
CA SER A 704 28.95 -14.34 32.31
C SER A 704 28.86 -13.53 31.01
N HIS A 705 29.41 -14.02 29.90
CA HIS A 705 29.28 -13.38 28.59
C HIS A 705 27.83 -13.32 28.10
N LEU A 706 27.05 -14.40 28.16
CA LEU A 706 25.63 -14.38 27.82
C LEU A 706 24.84 -13.40 28.70
N ARG A 707 25.08 -13.39 30.02
CA ARG A 707 24.48 -12.40 30.93
C ARG A 707 24.85 -10.96 30.57
N SER A 708 26.08 -10.70 30.13
CA SER A 708 26.49 -9.37 29.62
C SER A 708 25.75 -8.95 28.33
N LYS A 709 25.18 -9.90 27.58
CA LYS A 709 24.30 -9.68 26.44
C LYS A 709 22.81 -9.67 26.81
N GLY A 710 22.49 -9.67 28.12
CA GLY A 710 21.13 -9.59 28.64
C GLY A 710 20.34 -10.90 28.55
N TRP A 711 21.01 -12.06 28.51
CA TRP A 711 20.36 -13.37 28.55
C TRP A 711 20.18 -13.84 29.99
N GLU A 712 18.96 -14.18 30.38
CA GLU A 712 18.63 -14.73 31.71
C GLU A 712 18.21 -16.20 31.63
N LEU A 713 18.60 -16.98 32.66
CA LEU A 713 18.22 -18.38 32.82
C LEU A 713 16.84 -18.47 33.47
N VAL A 714 15.84 -18.93 32.71
CA VAL A 714 14.45 -19.01 33.20
C VAL A 714 14.18 -20.35 33.87
N SER A 715 14.77 -21.44 33.34
CA SER A 715 14.75 -22.77 33.98
C SER A 715 15.84 -23.68 33.39
N GLY A 716 16.29 -24.67 34.16
CA GLY A 716 17.21 -25.72 33.70
C GLY A 716 17.51 -26.78 34.77
N ALA A 717 17.94 -27.95 34.33
CA ALA A 717 18.43 -29.03 35.20
C ALA A 717 19.95 -29.18 35.03
N SER A 718 20.68 -29.21 36.14
CA SER A 718 22.13 -29.48 36.16
C SER A 718 22.39 -30.87 36.74
N GLY A 719 23.09 -31.71 35.98
CA GLY A 719 23.50 -33.03 36.46
C GLY A 719 24.69 -32.91 37.42
N SER A 720 24.53 -33.33 38.68
CA SER A 720 25.66 -33.46 39.61
C SER A 720 26.40 -34.78 39.34
N GLY A 721 27.67 -34.70 38.94
CA GLY A 721 28.44 -35.91 38.63
C GLY A 721 29.89 -35.64 38.24
N SER A 722 30.82 -36.21 39.01
CA SER A 722 32.27 -36.18 38.81
C SER A 722 32.72 -37.10 37.66
N LYS A 723 32.26 -36.81 36.43
CA LYS A 723 32.64 -37.55 35.21
C LYS A 723 33.18 -36.61 34.13
N VAL A 724 34.24 -37.04 33.44
CA VAL A 724 34.89 -36.29 32.36
C VAL A 724 33.96 -36.19 31.15
N ARG A 725 33.85 -34.99 30.56
CA ARG A 725 32.95 -34.66 29.43
C ARG A 725 33.76 -34.69 28.11
N VAL A 726 33.33 -35.50 27.14
CA VAL A 726 34.19 -35.92 26.00
C VAL A 726 33.69 -35.51 24.61
N ARG A 727 32.38 -35.58 24.36
CA ARG A 727 31.72 -35.06 23.15
C ARG A 727 30.37 -34.45 23.53
N GLN A 728 29.94 -33.43 22.80
CA GLN A 728 28.70 -32.71 23.10
C GLN A 728 27.96 -32.29 21.82
N LEU A 729 26.68 -32.68 21.71
CA LEU A 729 25.76 -32.07 20.76
C LEU A 729 25.23 -30.77 21.39
N ARG A 730 25.38 -29.65 20.68
CA ARG A 730 24.93 -28.33 21.12
C ARG A 730 24.03 -27.70 20.06
N ARG A 731 22.83 -27.26 20.45
CA ARG A 731 21.87 -26.54 19.60
C ARG A 731 21.19 -25.43 20.37
N THR A 732 20.89 -24.32 19.69
CA THR A 732 20.10 -23.20 20.19
C THR A 732 18.83 -23.08 19.35
N ILE A 733 17.67 -23.38 19.93
CA ILE A 733 16.38 -23.48 19.22
C ILE A 733 15.48 -22.31 19.61
N PRO A 734 15.09 -21.42 18.68
CA PRO A 734 14.10 -20.38 18.97
C PRO A 734 12.71 -20.98 19.14
N VAL A 735 11.93 -20.46 20.10
CA VAL A 735 10.59 -20.94 20.43
C VAL A 735 9.63 -19.78 20.72
N ALA A 736 8.35 -19.98 20.41
CA ALA A 736 7.35 -18.90 20.39
C ALA A 736 6.98 -18.34 21.78
N SER A 737 7.19 -19.11 22.85
CA SER A 737 6.86 -18.72 24.23
C SER A 737 7.70 -19.51 25.25
N HIS A 738 7.74 -19.05 26.51
CA HIS A 738 8.36 -19.80 27.61
C HIS A 738 7.76 -21.21 27.77
N ALA A 739 6.43 -21.33 27.65
CA ALA A 739 5.75 -22.62 27.77
C ALA A 739 6.12 -23.59 26.62
N ALA A 740 6.22 -23.07 25.39
CA ALA A 740 6.73 -23.85 24.25
C ALA A 740 8.18 -24.28 24.49
N GLY A 741 9.03 -23.39 25.02
CA GLY A 741 10.41 -23.72 25.39
C GLY A 741 10.51 -24.80 26.47
N LEU A 742 9.64 -24.78 27.48
CA LEU A 742 9.54 -25.84 28.48
C LEU A 742 9.11 -27.19 27.87
N HIS A 743 8.13 -27.19 26.96
CA HIS A 743 7.71 -28.41 26.26
C HIS A 743 8.82 -28.99 25.38
N VAL A 744 9.50 -28.14 24.60
CA VAL A 744 10.66 -28.54 23.78
C VAL A 744 11.80 -29.07 24.67
N ALA A 745 12.13 -28.38 25.76
CA ALA A 745 13.13 -28.84 26.72
C ALA A 745 12.80 -30.22 27.31
N GLN A 746 11.53 -30.46 27.66
CA GLN A 746 11.06 -31.76 28.15
C GLN A 746 11.07 -32.84 27.05
N ALA A 747 10.69 -32.51 25.82
CA ALA A 747 10.73 -33.45 24.70
C ALA A 747 12.17 -33.90 24.39
N VAL A 748 13.10 -32.95 24.31
CA VAL A 748 14.53 -33.21 24.12
C VAL A 748 15.12 -34.01 25.29
N ALA A 749 14.76 -33.71 26.53
CA ALA A 749 15.19 -34.49 27.69
C ALA A 749 14.72 -35.96 27.63
N ARG A 750 13.49 -36.21 27.16
CA ARG A 750 12.96 -37.57 26.94
C ARG A 750 13.73 -38.31 25.84
N VAL A 751 13.97 -37.67 24.69
CA VAL A 751 14.72 -38.26 23.56
C VAL A 751 16.16 -38.58 23.96
N ALA A 752 16.83 -37.67 24.67
CA ALA A 752 18.18 -37.89 25.19
C ALA A 752 18.25 -39.11 26.11
N SER A 753 17.35 -39.19 27.10
CA SER A 753 17.27 -40.30 28.05
C SER A 753 16.97 -41.65 27.36
N GLN A 754 16.03 -41.68 26.41
CA GLN A 754 15.71 -42.88 25.62
C GLN A 754 16.89 -43.35 24.74
N SER A 755 17.75 -42.43 24.33
CA SER A 755 18.92 -42.69 23.48
C SER A 755 20.20 -42.99 24.28
N GLY A 756 20.13 -43.06 25.61
CA GLY A 756 21.31 -43.33 26.45
C GLY A 756 22.27 -42.13 26.60
N HIS A 757 21.78 -40.91 26.39
CA HIS A 757 22.55 -39.68 26.56
C HIS A 757 22.08 -38.88 27.78
N ASP A 758 23.02 -38.49 28.64
CA ASP A 758 22.69 -37.62 29.77
C ASP A 758 22.59 -36.15 29.30
N PRO A 759 21.48 -35.45 29.59
CA PRO A 759 21.37 -34.02 29.35
C PRO A 759 22.29 -33.29 30.35
N LEU A 760 23.39 -32.73 29.84
CA LEU A 760 24.34 -31.99 30.67
C LEU A 760 23.77 -30.64 31.10
N GLU A 761 23.09 -29.97 30.17
CA GLU A 761 22.41 -28.69 30.39
C GLU A 761 21.32 -28.51 29.33
N ILE A 762 20.05 -28.45 29.74
CA ILE A 762 18.94 -27.99 28.89
C ILE A 762 18.34 -26.79 29.60
N ALA A 763 18.41 -25.63 28.96
CA ALA A 763 18.04 -24.35 29.53
C ALA A 763 17.08 -23.59 28.62
N VAL A 764 15.98 -23.07 29.17
CA VAL A 764 15.17 -22.06 28.47
C VAL A 764 15.69 -20.68 28.87
N LEU A 765 16.16 -19.94 27.88
CA LEU A 765 16.71 -18.60 28.02
C LEU A 765 15.77 -17.58 27.37
N SER A 766 15.67 -16.42 28.01
CA SER A 766 15.11 -15.22 27.38
C SER A 766 16.19 -14.14 27.40
N PRO A 767 16.59 -13.62 26.24
CA PRO A 767 17.28 -12.35 26.16
C PRO A 767 16.30 -11.24 26.57
N ALA A 768 16.82 -10.10 27.01
CA ALA A 768 16.00 -8.95 27.38
C ALA A 768 15.26 -8.28 26.19
N CYS A 769 15.44 -8.80 24.96
CA CYS A 769 14.65 -8.44 23.78
C CYS A 769 13.52 -9.46 23.46
N GLY A 770 13.51 -10.59 24.17
CA GLY A 770 12.29 -11.32 24.50
C GLY A 770 11.79 -12.41 23.55
N ASN A 771 12.61 -12.93 22.64
CA ASN A 771 12.31 -14.28 22.12
C ASN A 771 12.77 -15.32 23.13
N PHE A 772 12.13 -16.49 23.11
CA PHE A 772 12.56 -17.61 23.95
C PHE A 772 13.46 -18.52 23.15
N TRP A 773 14.48 -19.06 23.81
CA TRP A 773 15.49 -19.92 23.21
C TRP A 773 15.70 -21.14 24.10
N VAL A 774 15.68 -22.34 23.54
CA VAL A 774 16.11 -23.55 24.23
C VAL A 774 17.56 -23.82 23.85
N VAL A 775 18.47 -23.66 24.80
CA VAL A 775 19.86 -24.07 24.66
C VAL A 775 19.98 -25.50 25.15
N ILE A 776 20.38 -26.38 24.25
CA ILE A 776 20.53 -27.82 24.47
C ILE A 776 22.02 -28.13 24.45
N THR A 777 22.54 -28.72 25.53
CA THR A 777 23.86 -29.35 25.60
C THR A 777 23.69 -30.78 26.10
N LEU A 778 23.79 -31.74 25.18
CA LEU A 778 23.82 -33.17 25.50
C LEU A 778 25.27 -33.66 25.55
N GLY A 779 25.55 -34.68 26.37
CA GLY A 779 26.88 -35.26 26.48
C GLY A 779 26.90 -36.77 26.36
N THR A 780 28.02 -37.31 25.87
CA THR A 780 28.38 -38.71 26.07
C THR A 780 29.39 -38.85 27.21
N HIS A 781 29.08 -39.69 28.19
CA HIS A 781 30.09 -40.21 29.10
C HIS A 781 30.93 -41.27 28.40
N ALA A 782 32.25 -41.20 28.57
CA ALA A 782 33.17 -42.30 28.29
C ALA A 782 33.94 -42.62 29.58
N ALA A 783 34.33 -43.88 29.77
CA ALA A 783 35.14 -44.26 30.92
C ALA A 783 36.58 -43.76 30.72
N TYR A 784 37.02 -42.83 31.57
CA TYR A 784 38.41 -42.38 31.59
C TYR A 784 39.21 -43.30 32.50
N SER A 785 40.17 -44.04 31.93
CA SER A 785 41.06 -44.90 32.71
C SER A 785 42.24 -44.09 33.23
N ALA A 786 42.30 -43.92 34.55
CA ALA A 786 43.39 -43.19 35.21
C ALA A 786 44.77 -43.87 35.09
N GLU A 787 44.81 -45.18 34.79
CA GLU A 787 46.05 -45.94 34.59
C GLU A 787 46.62 -45.84 33.18
N THR A 788 45.76 -45.62 32.16
CA THR A 788 46.18 -45.60 30.74
C THR A 788 46.12 -44.21 30.11
N GLY A 789 45.35 -43.28 30.68
CA GLY A 789 45.09 -41.96 30.08
C GLY A 789 44.12 -42.00 28.89
N GLU A 790 43.59 -43.18 28.54
CA GLU A 790 42.73 -43.38 27.38
C GLU A 790 41.23 -43.38 27.73
N LEU A 791 40.42 -43.05 26.71
CA LEU A 791 38.97 -42.99 26.77
C LEU A 791 38.36 -44.28 26.20
N GLN A 792 37.81 -45.12 27.07
CA GLN A 792 37.17 -46.36 26.65
C GLN A 792 35.67 -46.17 26.35
N GLY A 793 35.20 -46.80 25.27
CA GLY A 793 33.78 -46.86 24.90
C GLY A 793 33.25 -45.65 24.11
N ALA A 794 34.09 -44.94 23.35
CA ALA A 794 33.64 -43.83 22.51
C ALA A 794 32.72 -44.32 21.36
N ALA A 795 31.40 -44.19 21.55
CA ALA A 795 30.43 -44.39 20.48
C ALA A 795 30.77 -43.48 19.29
N THR A 796 31.04 -44.08 18.13
CA THR A 796 31.62 -43.37 16.98
C THR A 796 30.66 -42.40 16.29
N THR A 797 29.37 -42.49 16.57
CA THR A 797 28.30 -41.70 15.95
C THR A 797 27.32 -41.13 16.99
N LEU A 798 27.77 -40.10 17.71
CA LEU A 798 26.91 -38.92 17.85
C LEU A 798 26.90 -38.21 16.48
N ASP A 799 25.79 -37.56 16.13
CA ASP A 799 25.68 -36.34 15.27
C ASP A 799 24.48 -36.35 14.33
N ALA A 800 24.19 -37.45 13.61
CA ALA A 800 23.10 -37.48 12.63
C ALA A 800 21.75 -37.88 13.26
N VAL A 801 21.58 -39.15 13.66
CA VAL A 801 20.29 -39.72 14.08
C VAL A 801 19.69 -38.98 15.29
N LEU A 802 20.51 -38.69 16.31
CA LEU A 802 20.04 -37.95 17.48
C LEU A 802 19.63 -36.51 17.14
N ALA A 803 20.32 -35.85 16.19
CA ALA A 803 19.93 -34.53 15.72
C ALA A 803 18.61 -34.58 14.94
N THR A 804 18.40 -35.60 14.09
CA THR A 804 17.12 -35.83 13.42
C THR A 804 15.99 -36.11 14.40
N GLN A 805 16.20 -36.95 15.42
CA GLN A 805 15.20 -37.23 16.46
C GLN A 805 14.88 -36.01 17.34
N ILE A 806 15.88 -35.15 17.61
CA ILE A 806 15.67 -33.86 18.27
C ILE A 806 14.86 -32.93 17.37
N ASP A 807 15.17 -32.87 16.07
CA ASP A 807 14.45 -32.02 15.13
C ASP A 807 13.00 -32.50 14.95
N GLU A 808 12.75 -33.80 14.86
CA GLU A 808 11.40 -34.39 14.88
C GLU A 808 10.65 -34.04 16.19
N ALA A 809 11.30 -34.19 17.35
CA ALA A 809 10.71 -33.90 18.66
C ALA A 809 10.58 -32.40 19.00
N VAL A 810 11.18 -31.52 18.21
CA VAL A 810 11.00 -30.06 18.22
C VAL A 810 9.90 -29.63 17.25
N HIS A 811 9.66 -30.42 16.20
CA HIS A 811 8.67 -30.13 15.17
C HIS A 811 7.25 -30.58 15.54
N VAL A 812 7.14 -31.55 16.45
CA VAL A 812 5.90 -32.07 17.10
C VAL A 812 5.52 -31.25 18.33
#